data_AF-A0A2H0UMX4-F1
#
_entry.id   AF-A0A2H0UMX4-F1
#
_cell.length_a   1.000
_cell.length_b   1.000
_cell.length_c   1.000
_cell.angle_alpha   90.00
_cell.angle_beta   90.00
_cell.angle_gamma   90.00
#
_symmetry.space_group_name_H-M   'P 1'
#
loop_
_entity.id
_entity.type
_entity.pdbx_description
1 polymer ?
#
loop_
_entity_poly.entity_id
_entity_poly.type
_entity_poly.pdbx_seq_one_letter_code
_entity_poly.pdbx_strand_id
1 'polypeptide(L)'
;MFITISRLFLLSALAAPLWLVRSTFFPFISVKVIFFRIVVELALLFFVAAVILSKNPKEALKKYYPRLKNPIVLGVIVFAIVAFVTALTGSHPLNSIWSNFERGDGAFQIIHYALFFILTALLLDSKKHWLTALWIHVVVSFSTSLYALAQLLYRAGSPNWVIATSNRVSGTLGNPSYLAAYLIFTLVVIIYLMKETKSIGIRWMLSVPLLFEAFIILKTGTRGAFLAIIIAGLVSLGINLFLTKQKKTKMILLMALLLPVALMVVFFTTAKADVWQKVPLFGRLIDFTSAVTDIQPRIWTWTSAVSAGFERPLLGWGLENFSEPFDSYYNPKHFGIESFFDRTHNVFLEYFVSGGVVLLLAWLSIFFFYYRDLVKRKKDWWWAVLFSLPVAYFIQGFFLFDVLAIYLVLFLFLGLFIFTRKEVEPIRLSPASLNPISTSYLIVALAIILPSIYLTGYRPLQKNLLLATALQYDQMALGTPIKTQADGQAVLDRLKVASKAYDTAYNYPSVVGQEETVGSMMKFALASEEKLQQIPALANYEPTRMLLKSLADKSHNWLGSVEKNSPGTKSSFLGAVVDIQFSLTPTADGKSMQILNPEYLNRGRSELENLFSIAPTRIEFVRVLLRLSQITGDQTGYIKWLGVAQDLRPDIDWSAAK
;
A
#
# COMPACT_ATOMS: atom_id res chain seq x y z
N MET A 1 -9.11 9.24 -34.54
CA MET A 1 -10.10 8.70 -33.57
C MET A 1 -9.43 7.86 -32.49
N PHE A 2 -8.88 6.67 -32.80
CA PHE A 2 -8.32 5.76 -31.79
C PHE A 2 -7.24 6.36 -30.85
N ILE A 3 -6.30 7.16 -31.37
CA ILE A 3 -5.33 7.88 -30.52
C ILE A 3 -6.02 8.84 -29.53
N THR A 4 -7.10 9.50 -29.94
CA THR A 4 -7.87 10.39 -29.06
C THR A 4 -8.56 9.60 -27.96
N ILE A 5 -9.14 8.44 -28.29
CA ILE A 5 -9.78 7.54 -27.31
C ILE A 5 -8.73 6.98 -26.34
N SER A 6 -7.57 6.55 -26.85
CA SER A 6 -6.44 6.10 -26.04
C SER A 6 -5.97 7.17 -25.06
N ARG A 7 -5.83 8.43 -25.52
CA ARG A 7 -5.54 9.58 -24.65
C ARG A 7 -6.62 9.80 -23.59
N LEU A 8 -7.90 9.67 -23.94
CA LEU A 8 -8.99 9.83 -22.98
C LEU A 8 -8.85 8.83 -21.83
N PHE A 9 -8.67 7.54 -22.13
CA PHE A 9 -8.45 6.51 -21.10
C PHE A 9 -7.17 6.73 -20.30
N LEU A 10 -6.08 7.15 -20.94
CA LEU A 10 -4.85 7.51 -20.25
C LEU A 10 -5.08 8.65 -19.24
N LEU A 11 -5.82 9.69 -19.63
CA LEU A 11 -6.16 10.82 -18.76
C LEU A 11 -7.12 10.40 -17.65
N SER A 12 -8.06 9.47 -17.92
CA SER A 12 -8.93 8.88 -16.89
C SER A 12 -8.15 8.15 -15.80
N ALA A 13 -6.96 7.59 -16.09
CA ALA A 13 -6.10 6.97 -15.09
C ALA A 13 -5.73 7.93 -13.95
N LEU A 14 -5.62 9.24 -14.25
CA LEU A 14 -5.34 10.27 -13.25
C LEU A 14 -6.44 10.39 -12.19
N ALA A 15 -7.66 9.91 -12.46
CA ALA A 15 -8.77 9.90 -11.51
C ALA A 15 -8.71 8.73 -10.51
N ALA A 16 -7.74 7.82 -10.61
CA ALA A 16 -7.59 6.69 -9.70
C ALA A 16 -7.61 7.07 -8.20
N PRO A 17 -6.97 8.19 -7.74
CA PRO A 17 -7.02 8.64 -6.35
C PRO A 17 -8.42 8.93 -5.82
N LEU A 18 -9.41 9.23 -6.66
CA LEU A 18 -10.78 9.58 -6.24
C LEU A 18 -11.61 8.35 -5.81
N TRP A 19 -11.24 7.15 -6.27
CA TRP A 19 -12.03 5.96 -6.00
C TRP A 19 -11.92 5.53 -4.54
N LEU A 20 -13.06 5.57 -3.86
CA LEU A 20 -13.30 5.10 -2.50
C LEU A 20 -14.66 4.38 -2.49
N VAL A 21 -14.67 3.08 -2.20
CA VAL A 21 -15.90 2.27 -2.26
C VAL A 21 -16.11 1.52 -0.95
N ARG A 22 -17.03 2.02 -0.11
CA ARG A 22 -17.27 1.49 1.24
C ARG A 22 -17.75 0.04 1.31
N SER A 23 -18.36 -0.48 0.24
CA SER A 23 -18.87 -1.85 0.18
C SER A 23 -17.81 -2.91 -0.13
N THR A 24 -16.54 -2.52 -0.23
CA THR A 24 -15.42 -3.42 -0.52
C THR A 24 -14.64 -3.78 0.75
N PHE A 25 -13.91 -4.91 0.72
CA PHE A 25 -13.08 -5.40 1.81
C PHE A 25 -12.07 -4.34 2.29
N PHE A 26 -11.45 -3.63 1.34
CA PHE A 26 -10.52 -2.53 1.62
C PHE A 26 -10.91 -1.27 0.84
N PRO A 27 -11.80 -0.42 1.41
CA PRO A 27 -12.44 0.68 0.70
C PRO A 27 -11.51 1.66 -0.01
N PHE A 28 -10.34 1.88 0.57
CA PHE A 28 -9.38 2.87 0.11
C PHE A 28 -8.42 2.37 -0.98
N ILE A 29 -8.38 1.08 -1.35
CA ILE A 29 -7.31 0.55 -2.21
C ILE A 29 -7.85 -0.30 -3.37
N SER A 30 -8.69 -1.30 -3.11
CA SER A 30 -8.92 -2.36 -4.11
C SER A 30 -9.53 -1.82 -5.42
N VAL A 31 -10.54 -0.93 -5.32
CA VAL A 31 -11.22 -0.38 -6.52
C VAL A 31 -10.34 0.57 -7.31
N LYS A 32 -9.49 1.38 -6.67
CA LYS A 32 -8.62 2.32 -7.40
C LYS A 32 -7.54 1.61 -8.21
N VAL A 33 -6.99 0.52 -7.67
CA VAL A 33 -6.00 -0.32 -8.35
C VAL A 33 -6.65 -0.98 -9.58
N ILE A 34 -7.83 -1.59 -9.41
CA ILE A 34 -8.58 -2.20 -10.50
C ILE A 34 -8.96 -1.18 -11.57
N PHE A 35 -9.49 -0.02 -11.18
CA PHE A 35 -9.83 1.06 -12.10
C PHE A 35 -8.61 1.49 -12.92
N PHE A 36 -7.48 1.73 -12.26
CA PHE A 36 -6.24 2.13 -12.91
C PHE A 36 -5.76 1.08 -13.94
N ARG A 37 -5.77 -0.21 -13.58
CA ARG A 37 -5.42 -1.31 -14.51
C ARG A 37 -6.30 -1.27 -15.75
N ILE A 38 -7.62 -1.28 -15.56
CA ILE A 38 -8.60 -1.31 -16.66
C ILE A 38 -8.41 -0.12 -17.61
N VAL A 39 -8.32 1.10 -17.10
CA VAL A 39 -8.18 2.27 -18.00
C VAL A 39 -6.82 2.34 -18.69
N VAL A 40 -5.74 1.85 -18.06
CA VAL A 40 -4.43 1.72 -18.72
C VAL A 40 -4.45 0.64 -19.80
N GLU A 41 -5.08 -0.50 -19.55
CA GLU A 41 -5.27 -1.56 -20.56
C GLU A 41 -6.11 -1.08 -21.74
N LEU A 42 -7.19 -0.34 -21.49
CA LEU A 42 -8.01 0.27 -22.54
C LEU A 42 -7.21 1.33 -23.32
N ALA A 43 -6.43 2.16 -22.64
CA ALA A 43 -5.54 3.11 -23.30
C ALA A 43 -4.54 2.39 -24.22
N LEU A 44 -3.95 1.27 -23.75
CA LEU A 44 -3.08 0.42 -24.54
C LEU A 44 -3.80 -0.20 -25.74
N LEU A 45 -4.99 -0.79 -25.55
CA LEU A 45 -5.80 -1.39 -26.61
C LEU A 45 -6.05 -0.39 -27.75
N PHE A 46 -6.49 0.82 -27.41
CA PHE A 46 -6.78 1.84 -28.41
C PHE A 46 -5.52 2.42 -29.06
N PHE A 47 -4.39 2.46 -28.35
CA PHE A 47 -3.10 2.81 -28.94
C PHE A 47 -2.64 1.74 -29.94
N VAL A 48 -2.67 0.48 -29.54
CA VAL A 48 -2.30 -0.68 -30.36
C VAL A 48 -3.20 -0.76 -31.60
N ALA A 49 -4.51 -0.60 -31.44
CA ALA A 49 -5.45 -0.53 -32.56
C ALA A 49 -5.12 0.63 -33.51
N ALA A 50 -4.77 1.81 -33.00
CA ALA A 50 -4.39 2.93 -33.86
C ALA A 50 -3.14 2.64 -34.73
N VAL A 51 -2.16 1.93 -34.17
CA VAL A 51 -0.94 1.55 -34.88
C VAL A 51 -1.21 0.44 -35.90
N ILE A 52 -1.89 -0.64 -35.50
CA ILE A 52 -2.19 -1.81 -36.34
C ILE A 52 -3.11 -1.43 -37.51
N LEU A 53 -4.09 -0.56 -37.28
CA LEU A 53 -5.06 -0.15 -38.31
C LEU A 53 -4.52 0.96 -39.22
N SER A 54 -3.31 1.48 -38.96
CA SER A 54 -2.71 2.44 -39.89
C SER A 54 -2.37 1.77 -41.23
N LYS A 55 -2.38 2.52 -42.34
CA LYS A 55 -2.04 2.01 -43.69
C LYS A 55 -0.71 1.25 -43.73
N ASN A 56 0.26 1.69 -42.92
CA ASN A 56 1.56 1.06 -42.80
C ASN A 56 1.98 0.94 -41.32
N PRO A 57 1.61 -0.16 -40.63
CA PRO A 57 1.86 -0.32 -39.19
C PRO A 57 3.35 -0.27 -38.81
N LYS A 58 4.22 -0.80 -39.69
CA LYS A 58 5.68 -0.74 -39.50
C LYS A 58 6.19 0.69 -39.49
N GLU A 59 5.71 1.52 -40.42
CA GLU A 59 6.07 2.94 -40.48
C GLU A 59 5.47 3.72 -39.31
N ALA A 60 4.22 3.42 -38.92
CA ALA A 60 3.61 4.01 -37.73
C ALA A 60 4.43 3.72 -36.46
N LEU A 61 4.90 2.49 -36.28
CA LEU A 61 5.73 2.12 -35.12
C LEU A 61 7.10 2.81 -35.16
N LYS A 62 7.72 2.95 -36.34
CA LYS A 62 8.99 3.67 -36.51
C LYS A 62 8.89 5.13 -36.02
N LYS A 63 7.73 5.78 -36.14
CA LYS A 63 7.51 7.15 -35.63
C LYS A 63 7.59 7.24 -34.09
N TYR A 64 7.18 6.20 -33.37
CA TYR A 64 7.21 6.17 -31.90
C TYR A 64 8.55 5.70 -31.32
N TYR A 65 9.33 4.93 -32.09
CA TYR A 65 10.57 4.31 -31.65
C TYR A 65 11.60 5.26 -30.99
N PRO A 66 11.82 6.51 -31.48
CA PRO A 66 12.74 7.44 -30.82
C PRO A 66 12.34 7.79 -29.38
N ARG A 67 11.04 7.78 -29.06
CA ARG A 67 10.55 8.08 -27.71
C ARG A 67 10.77 6.90 -26.76
N LEU A 68 10.60 5.67 -27.25
CA LEU A 68 10.89 4.44 -26.50
C LEU A 68 12.37 4.26 -26.18
N LYS A 69 13.25 4.77 -27.06
CA LYS A 69 14.71 4.77 -26.85
C LYS A 69 15.20 5.79 -25.83
N ASN A 70 14.32 6.62 -25.25
CA ASN A 70 14.74 7.54 -24.20
C ASN A 70 15.30 6.74 -23.00
N PRO A 71 16.50 7.05 -22.49
CA PRO A 71 17.10 6.25 -21.41
C PRO A 71 16.29 6.17 -20.12
N ILE A 72 15.47 7.18 -19.80
CA ILE A 72 14.55 7.13 -18.65
C ILE A 72 13.42 6.13 -18.93
N VAL A 73 12.90 6.09 -20.17
CA VAL A 73 11.91 5.09 -20.61
C VAL A 73 12.48 3.68 -20.54
N LEU A 74 13.71 3.49 -21.02
CA LEU A 74 14.41 2.21 -20.91
C LEU A 74 14.65 1.82 -19.44
N GLY A 75 15.02 2.77 -18.57
CA GLY A 75 15.17 2.52 -17.13
C GLY A 75 13.88 2.00 -16.48
N VAL A 76 12.73 2.61 -16.79
CA VAL A 76 11.43 2.14 -16.29
C VAL A 76 11.04 0.78 -16.86
N ILE A 77 11.32 0.52 -18.14
CA ILE A 77 11.09 -0.81 -18.75
C ILE A 77 11.94 -1.88 -18.06
N VAL A 78 13.24 -1.61 -17.84
CA VAL A 78 14.14 -2.52 -17.15
C VAL A 78 13.68 -2.76 -15.73
N PHE A 79 13.30 -1.70 -14.99
CA PHE A 79 12.71 -1.83 -13.66
C PHE A 79 11.49 -2.75 -13.64
N ALA A 80 10.53 -2.57 -14.56
CA ALA A 80 9.34 -3.41 -14.63
C ALA A 80 9.64 -4.88 -14.99
N ILE A 81 10.59 -5.11 -15.91
CA ILE A 81 11.02 -6.47 -16.27
C ILE A 81 11.70 -7.14 -15.09
N VAL A 82 12.64 -6.46 -14.43
CA VAL A 82 13.34 -7.00 -13.26
C VAL A 82 12.35 -7.28 -12.14
N ALA A 83 11.41 -6.36 -11.85
CA ALA A 83 10.35 -6.57 -10.87
C ALA A 83 9.52 -7.83 -11.15
N PHE A 84 9.18 -8.07 -12.42
CA PHE A 84 8.46 -9.27 -12.82
C PHE A 84 9.30 -10.55 -12.68
N VAL A 85 10.58 -10.51 -13.07
CA VAL A 85 11.51 -11.64 -12.87
C VAL A 85 11.67 -11.96 -11.38
N THR A 86 11.87 -10.95 -10.53
CA THR A 86 12.02 -11.15 -9.09
C THR A 86 10.73 -11.67 -8.45
N ALA A 87 9.57 -11.29 -8.99
CA ALA A 87 8.30 -11.87 -8.55
C ALA A 87 8.17 -13.36 -8.91
N LEU A 88 8.65 -13.78 -10.09
CA LEU A 88 8.67 -15.20 -10.46
C LEU A 88 9.62 -16.04 -9.61
N THR A 89 10.75 -15.46 -9.19
CA THR A 89 11.78 -16.13 -8.39
C THR A 89 11.62 -15.91 -6.88
N GLY A 90 10.56 -15.23 -6.45
CA GLY A 90 10.29 -14.94 -5.05
C GLY A 90 9.90 -16.18 -4.24
N SER A 91 9.86 -16.05 -2.91
CA SER A 91 9.41 -17.13 -2.02
C SER A 91 7.94 -17.50 -2.26
N HIS A 92 7.10 -16.50 -2.52
CA HIS A 92 5.71 -16.70 -2.94
C HIS A 92 5.40 -16.00 -4.27
N PRO A 93 5.60 -16.66 -5.43
CA PRO A 93 5.46 -16.00 -6.74
C PRO A 93 4.06 -15.49 -7.06
N LEU A 94 3.01 -16.23 -6.69
CA LEU A 94 1.63 -15.81 -6.95
C LEU A 94 1.28 -14.52 -6.18
N ASN A 95 1.64 -14.42 -4.90
CA ASN A 95 1.47 -13.20 -4.13
C ASN A 95 2.33 -12.06 -4.71
N SER A 96 3.59 -12.33 -5.10
CA SER A 96 4.42 -11.31 -5.73
C SER A 96 3.86 -10.76 -7.05
N ILE A 97 3.19 -11.58 -7.85
CA ILE A 97 2.61 -11.16 -9.12
C ILE A 97 1.32 -10.37 -8.89
N TRP A 98 0.41 -10.93 -8.09
CA TRP A 98 -0.97 -10.45 -8.00
C TRP A 98 -1.22 -9.49 -6.83
N SER A 99 -0.43 -9.59 -5.76
CA SER A 99 -0.64 -8.94 -4.47
C SER A 99 -1.99 -9.33 -3.84
N ASN A 100 -2.42 -8.54 -2.87
CA ASN A 100 -3.63 -8.69 -2.08
C ASN A 100 -4.55 -7.47 -2.23
N PHE A 101 -5.74 -7.52 -1.63
CA PHE A 101 -6.74 -6.45 -1.65
C PHE A 101 -6.35 -5.21 -0.83
N GLU A 102 -5.46 -5.37 0.15
CA GLU A 102 -4.99 -4.30 1.04
C GLU A 102 -3.95 -3.40 0.35
N ARG A 103 -3.18 -3.96 -0.59
CA ARG A 103 -2.08 -3.28 -1.30
C ARG A 103 -2.32 -3.16 -2.80
N GLY A 104 -2.41 -4.29 -3.49
CA GLY A 104 -2.59 -4.35 -4.94
C GLY A 104 -1.36 -3.94 -5.77
N ASP A 105 -0.16 -3.92 -5.16
CA ASP A 105 1.09 -3.36 -5.71
C ASP A 105 2.06 -4.43 -6.28
N GLY A 106 1.58 -5.63 -6.58
CA GLY A 106 2.39 -6.74 -7.13
C GLY A 106 2.97 -6.45 -8.52
N ALA A 107 3.79 -7.36 -9.06
CA ALA A 107 4.49 -7.15 -10.33
C ALA A 107 3.56 -6.85 -11.51
N PHE A 108 2.35 -7.43 -11.53
CA PHE A 108 1.34 -7.09 -12.53
C PHE A 108 0.97 -5.60 -12.47
N GLN A 109 0.83 -5.05 -11.27
CA GLN A 109 0.58 -3.63 -11.07
C GLN A 109 1.77 -2.75 -11.46
N ILE A 110 3.01 -3.17 -11.15
CA ILE A 110 4.23 -2.46 -11.57
C ILE A 110 4.30 -2.35 -13.11
N ILE A 111 3.95 -3.41 -13.84
CA ILE A 111 3.84 -3.37 -15.30
C ILE A 111 2.82 -2.32 -15.74
N HIS A 112 1.67 -2.20 -15.07
CA HIS A 112 0.68 -1.17 -15.39
C HIS A 112 1.18 0.24 -15.11
N TYR A 113 1.97 0.46 -14.06
CA TYR A 113 2.60 1.75 -13.84
C TYR A 113 3.60 2.08 -14.96
N ALA A 114 4.44 1.12 -15.37
CA ALA A 114 5.35 1.31 -16.49
C ALA A 114 4.61 1.56 -17.82
N LEU A 115 3.51 0.84 -18.08
CA LEU A 115 2.65 1.06 -19.24
C LEU A 115 2.04 2.45 -19.23
N PHE A 116 1.49 2.90 -18.09
CA PHE A 116 0.99 4.27 -17.93
C PHE A 116 2.08 5.29 -18.28
N PHE A 117 3.29 5.15 -17.71
CA PHE A 117 4.42 6.02 -18.01
C PHE A 117 4.78 6.03 -19.50
N ILE A 118 4.95 4.86 -20.12
CA ILE A 118 5.28 4.73 -21.54
C ILE A 118 4.18 5.43 -22.38
N LEU A 119 2.92 5.17 -22.09
CA LEU A 119 1.80 5.79 -22.79
C LEU A 119 1.77 7.32 -22.61
N THR A 120 2.17 7.88 -21.45
CA THR A 120 2.33 9.34 -21.34
C THR A 120 3.39 9.87 -22.31
N ALA A 121 4.53 9.20 -22.44
CA ALA A 121 5.61 9.60 -23.37
C ALA A 121 5.20 9.45 -24.85
N LEU A 122 4.37 8.45 -25.17
CA LEU A 122 3.91 8.21 -26.54
C LEU A 122 2.74 9.11 -26.95
N LEU A 123 1.77 9.32 -26.05
CA LEU A 123 0.48 9.94 -26.39
C LEU A 123 0.42 11.43 -26.07
N LEU A 124 1.10 11.91 -25.03
CA LEU A 124 1.13 13.33 -24.68
C LEU A 124 2.25 14.02 -25.47
N ASP A 125 1.95 14.32 -26.71
CA ASP A 125 2.89 14.83 -27.72
C ASP A 125 2.81 16.35 -27.96
N SER A 126 2.02 17.08 -27.18
CA SER A 126 1.87 18.52 -27.32
C SER A 126 1.75 19.21 -25.97
N LYS A 127 2.09 20.51 -25.94
CA LYS A 127 1.93 21.34 -24.73
C LYS A 127 0.48 21.32 -24.24
N LYS A 128 -0.50 21.34 -25.16
CA LYS A 128 -1.93 21.25 -24.82
C LYS A 128 -2.23 19.95 -24.08
N HIS A 129 -1.77 18.80 -24.60
CA HIS A 129 -2.00 17.50 -23.98
C HIS A 129 -1.41 17.42 -22.57
N TRP A 130 -0.18 17.91 -22.38
CA TRP A 130 0.45 17.98 -21.06
C TRP A 130 -0.29 18.91 -20.11
N LEU A 131 -0.64 20.12 -20.54
CA LEU A 131 -1.40 21.05 -19.70
C LEU A 131 -2.76 20.46 -19.30
N THR A 132 -3.46 19.77 -20.20
CA THR A 132 -4.70 19.06 -19.87
C THR A 132 -4.47 17.99 -18.78
N ALA A 133 -3.44 17.16 -18.91
CA ALA A 133 -3.10 16.15 -17.90
C ALA A 133 -2.80 16.78 -16.52
N LEU A 134 -2.02 17.87 -16.49
CA LEU A 134 -1.66 18.56 -15.25
C LEU A 134 -2.87 19.25 -14.61
N TRP A 135 -3.77 19.84 -15.39
CA TRP A 135 -5.02 20.41 -14.86
C TRP A 135 -5.93 19.32 -14.28
N ILE A 136 -6.07 18.18 -14.96
CA ILE A 136 -6.82 17.03 -14.44
C ILE A 136 -6.21 16.56 -13.11
N HIS A 137 -4.88 16.43 -13.03
CA HIS A 137 -4.17 16.06 -11.81
C HIS A 137 -4.48 17.03 -10.65
N VAL A 138 -4.43 18.34 -10.89
CA VAL A 138 -4.76 19.37 -9.87
C VAL A 138 -6.23 19.31 -9.44
N VAL A 139 -7.16 19.05 -10.36
CA VAL A 139 -8.58 18.88 -9.99
C VAL A 139 -8.76 17.63 -9.13
N VAL A 140 -8.11 16.52 -9.50
CA VAL A 140 -8.18 15.26 -8.74
C VAL A 140 -7.55 15.41 -7.36
N SER A 141 -6.38 16.04 -7.25
CA SER A 141 -5.72 16.27 -5.96
C SER A 141 -6.50 17.21 -5.06
N PHE A 142 -7.10 18.26 -5.63
CA PHE A 142 -7.96 19.18 -4.89
C PHE A 142 -9.21 18.45 -4.35
N SER A 143 -9.87 17.63 -5.16
CA SER A 143 -11.01 16.80 -4.72
C SER A 143 -10.62 15.77 -3.65
N THR A 144 -9.46 15.13 -3.78
CA THR A 144 -8.90 14.24 -2.76
C THR A 144 -8.66 14.99 -1.43
N SER A 145 -8.19 16.23 -1.54
CA SER A 145 -7.93 17.14 -0.41
C SER A 145 -9.22 17.68 0.22
N LEU A 146 -10.29 17.88 -0.57
CA LEU A 146 -11.62 18.22 -0.05
C LEU A 146 -12.20 17.07 0.80
N TYR A 147 -11.99 15.81 0.39
CA TYR A 147 -12.35 14.68 1.24
C TYR A 147 -11.56 14.67 2.55
N ALA A 148 -10.26 15.01 2.50
CA ALA A 148 -9.43 15.15 3.70
C ALA A 148 -9.96 16.26 4.63
N LEU A 149 -10.44 17.37 4.08
CA LEU A 149 -11.12 18.41 4.85
C LEU A 149 -12.42 17.89 5.48
N ALA A 150 -13.22 17.11 4.75
CA ALA A 150 -14.43 16.49 5.29
C ALA A 150 -14.12 15.54 6.46
N GLN A 151 -13.01 14.80 6.41
CA GLN A 151 -12.53 13.99 7.54
C GLN A 151 -12.17 14.85 8.75
N LEU A 152 -11.56 16.02 8.55
CA LEU A 152 -11.22 16.95 9.64
C LEU A 152 -12.46 17.53 10.33
N LEU A 153 -13.52 17.76 9.56
CA LEU A 153 -14.79 18.29 10.04
C LEU A 153 -15.72 17.20 10.61
N TYR A 154 -15.33 15.93 10.53
CA TYR A 154 -16.13 14.81 10.98
C TYR A 154 -16.36 14.84 12.50
N ARG A 155 -17.63 14.72 12.90
CA ARG A 155 -18.10 14.68 14.30
C ARG A 155 -19.14 13.57 14.46
N ALA A 156 -19.45 13.18 15.70
CA ALA A 156 -20.57 12.27 15.97
C ALA A 156 -21.86 12.80 15.32
N GLY A 157 -22.57 11.95 14.57
CA GLY A 157 -23.74 12.33 13.76
C GLY A 157 -23.43 12.85 12.35
N SER A 158 -22.15 12.96 11.97
CA SER A 158 -21.77 13.31 10.59
C SER A 158 -22.19 12.23 9.59
N PRO A 159 -22.40 12.59 8.31
CA PRO A 159 -22.83 11.66 7.29
C PRO A 159 -21.93 10.42 7.16
N ASN A 160 -22.57 9.26 7.00
CA ASN A 160 -21.89 7.98 6.87
C ASN A 160 -21.10 7.81 5.56
N TRP A 161 -20.94 8.82 4.71
CA TRP A 161 -20.09 8.71 3.50
C TRP A 161 -18.61 9.05 3.79
N VAL A 162 -18.32 9.71 4.92
CA VAL A 162 -16.94 9.99 5.37
C VAL A 162 -16.43 8.80 6.20
N ILE A 163 -15.22 8.34 5.92
CA ILE A 163 -14.48 7.39 6.76
C ILE A 163 -13.38 8.17 7.47
N ALA A 164 -13.53 8.40 8.77
CA ALA A 164 -12.55 9.07 9.61
C ALA A 164 -12.16 8.15 10.77
N THR A 165 -10.97 7.55 10.69
CA THR A 165 -10.47 6.56 11.67
C THR A 165 -9.44 7.13 12.63
N SER A 166 -9.00 8.37 12.43
CA SER A 166 -8.00 9.02 13.28
C SER A 166 -8.12 10.54 13.23
N ASN A 167 -7.42 11.22 14.14
CA ASN A 167 -7.29 12.68 14.14
C ASN A 167 -6.46 13.24 12.96
N ARG A 168 -5.79 12.38 12.18
CA ARG A 168 -5.04 12.73 10.98
C ARG A 168 -5.93 12.53 9.75
N VAL A 169 -5.77 13.41 8.77
CA VAL A 169 -6.49 13.29 7.50
C VAL A 169 -5.71 12.46 6.50
N SER A 170 -6.43 11.65 5.73
CA SER A 170 -5.87 10.75 4.72
C SER A 170 -6.43 10.96 3.32
N GLY A 171 -7.48 11.78 3.19
CA GLY A 171 -8.24 11.90 1.95
C GLY A 171 -8.83 10.55 1.53
N THR A 172 -9.17 10.43 0.25
CA THR A 172 -9.58 9.17 -0.38
C THR A 172 -8.42 8.17 -0.54
N LEU A 173 -7.20 8.53 -0.13
CA LEU A 173 -6.04 7.63 -0.14
C LEU A 173 -5.94 6.71 1.07
N GLY A 174 -6.71 6.97 2.13
CA GLY A 174 -6.81 6.07 3.31
C GLY A 174 -5.59 6.05 4.24
N ASN A 175 -4.46 6.63 3.82
CA ASN A 175 -3.27 6.79 4.65
C ASN A 175 -2.73 8.23 4.59
N PRO A 176 -2.51 8.92 5.73
CA PRO A 176 -1.98 10.28 5.75
C PRO A 176 -0.58 10.41 5.13
N SER A 177 0.27 9.36 5.21
CA SER A 177 1.60 9.37 4.60
C SER A 177 1.53 9.27 3.07
N TYR A 178 0.58 8.50 2.52
CA TYR A 178 0.35 8.43 1.07
C TYR A 178 -0.16 9.76 0.53
N LEU A 179 -1.10 10.41 1.24
CA LEU A 179 -1.59 11.73 0.87
C LEU A 179 -0.50 12.80 0.90
N ALA A 180 0.32 12.83 1.95
CA ALA A 180 1.40 13.79 2.03
C ALA A 180 2.41 13.62 0.88
N ALA A 181 2.85 12.38 0.61
CA ALA A 181 3.76 12.09 -0.49
C ALA A 181 3.18 12.48 -1.87
N TYR A 182 1.90 12.16 -2.11
CA TYR A 182 1.19 12.53 -3.33
C TYR A 182 1.13 14.06 -3.52
N LEU A 183 0.80 14.80 -2.46
CA LEU A 183 0.66 16.26 -2.54
C LEU A 183 2.00 17.00 -2.69
N ILE A 184 3.13 16.46 -2.21
CA ILE A 184 4.47 17.07 -2.45
C ILE A 184 4.73 17.26 -3.94
N PHE A 185 4.47 16.25 -4.75
CA PHE A 185 4.61 16.36 -6.20
C PHE A 185 3.59 17.33 -6.79
N THR A 186 2.35 17.31 -6.28
CA THR A 186 1.29 18.20 -6.75
C THR A 186 1.61 19.68 -6.54
N LEU A 187 2.25 20.06 -5.43
CA LEU A 187 2.74 21.43 -5.23
C LEU A 187 3.64 21.88 -6.39
N VAL A 188 4.55 21.01 -6.85
CA VAL A 188 5.44 21.30 -7.98
C VAL A 188 4.67 21.36 -9.31
N VAL A 189 3.66 20.53 -9.50
CA VAL A 189 2.76 20.61 -10.67
C VAL A 189 2.02 21.94 -10.72
N ILE A 190 1.48 22.42 -9.60
CA ILE A 190 0.80 23.71 -9.51
C ILE A 190 1.78 24.86 -9.82
N ILE A 191 2.99 24.82 -9.25
CA ILE A 191 4.04 25.81 -9.53
C ILE A 191 4.41 25.80 -11.02
N TYR A 192 4.50 24.63 -11.65
CA TYR A 192 4.74 24.54 -13.10
C TYR A 192 3.61 25.21 -13.91
N LEU A 193 2.35 24.96 -13.58
CA LEU A 193 1.20 25.60 -14.24
C LEU A 193 1.22 27.13 -14.06
N MET A 194 1.59 27.62 -12.88
CA MET A 194 1.73 29.06 -12.60
C MET A 194 2.86 29.69 -13.44
N LYS A 195 3.97 28.97 -13.63
CA LYS A 195 5.09 29.37 -14.51
C LYS A 195 4.66 29.43 -15.97
N GLU A 196 3.88 28.47 -16.45
CA GLU A 196 3.49 28.37 -17.86
C GLU A 196 2.37 29.34 -18.27
N THR A 197 1.52 29.76 -17.32
CA THR A 197 0.45 30.73 -17.62
C THR A 197 0.96 32.17 -17.64
N LYS A 198 0.43 32.96 -18.59
CA LYS A 198 0.64 34.42 -18.66
C LYS A 198 -0.45 35.21 -17.91
N SER A 199 -1.60 34.60 -17.64
CA SER A 199 -2.72 35.28 -16.98
C SER A 199 -2.50 35.36 -15.48
N ILE A 200 -2.49 36.58 -14.94
CA ILE A 200 -2.40 36.80 -13.50
C ILE A 200 -3.62 36.24 -12.75
N GLY A 201 -4.81 36.29 -13.35
CA GLY A 201 -6.02 35.71 -12.78
C GLY A 201 -5.91 34.19 -12.61
N ILE A 202 -5.32 33.49 -13.59
CA ILE A 202 -5.06 32.04 -13.47
C ILE A 202 -4.01 31.76 -12.38
N ARG A 203 -3.01 32.62 -12.20
CA ARG A 203 -2.04 32.46 -11.11
C ARG A 203 -2.69 32.62 -9.73
N TRP A 204 -3.57 33.59 -9.56
CA TRP A 204 -4.36 33.75 -8.32
C TRP A 204 -5.33 32.58 -8.11
N MET A 205 -5.95 32.08 -9.17
CA MET A 205 -6.78 30.88 -9.07
C MET A 205 -5.95 29.66 -8.63
N LEU A 206 -4.72 29.50 -9.12
CA LEU A 206 -3.81 28.41 -8.76
C LEU A 206 -3.18 28.56 -7.36
N SER A 207 -3.14 29.78 -6.78
CA SER A 207 -2.64 29.95 -5.40
C SER A 207 -3.61 29.35 -4.38
N VAL A 208 -4.90 29.25 -4.70
CA VAL A 208 -5.91 28.60 -3.84
C VAL A 208 -5.61 27.11 -3.62
N PRO A 209 -5.55 26.24 -4.65
CA PRO A 209 -5.18 24.84 -4.44
C PRO A 209 -3.75 24.69 -3.90
N LEU A 210 -2.80 25.57 -4.26
CA LEU A 210 -1.44 25.51 -3.71
C LEU A 210 -1.43 25.66 -2.18
N LEU A 211 -2.09 26.69 -1.65
CA LEU A 211 -2.17 26.96 -0.21
C LEU A 211 -3.04 25.92 0.50
N PHE A 212 -4.12 25.48 -0.14
CA PHE A 212 -5.00 24.47 0.41
C PHE A 212 -4.32 23.11 0.54
N GLU A 213 -3.59 22.66 -0.48
CA GLU A 213 -2.85 21.40 -0.44
C GLU A 213 -1.70 21.47 0.57
N ALA A 214 -0.99 22.61 0.66
CA ALA A 214 0.01 22.82 1.71
C ALA A 214 -0.62 22.71 3.11
N PHE A 215 -1.80 23.29 3.32
CA PHE A 215 -2.57 23.12 4.56
C PHE A 215 -2.96 21.66 4.82
N ILE A 216 -3.40 20.91 3.80
CA ILE A 216 -3.74 19.50 3.96
C ILE A 216 -2.50 18.66 4.28
N ILE A 217 -1.36 18.91 3.65
CA ILE A 217 -0.07 18.29 4.01
C ILE A 217 0.20 18.48 5.51
N LEU A 218 0.03 19.70 6.02
CA LEU A 218 0.16 19.98 7.45
C LEU A 218 -0.82 19.16 8.31
N LYS A 219 -2.07 19.00 7.86
CA LYS A 219 -3.09 18.18 8.56
C LYS A 219 -2.89 16.67 8.45
N THR A 220 -2.07 16.19 7.52
CA THR A 220 -1.67 14.76 7.52
C THR A 220 -0.80 14.40 8.73
N GLY A 221 -0.09 15.38 9.32
CA GLY A 221 0.82 15.16 10.43
C GLY A 221 1.98 14.20 10.11
N THR A 222 2.38 14.09 8.84
CA THR A 222 3.41 13.15 8.38
C THR A 222 4.80 13.78 8.45
N ARG A 223 5.58 13.46 9.49
CA ARG A 223 6.92 14.04 9.75
C ARG A 223 7.90 13.86 8.59
N GLY A 224 7.94 12.67 7.96
CA GLY A 224 8.80 12.42 6.80
C GLY A 224 8.52 13.37 5.63
N ALA A 225 7.25 13.72 5.41
CA ALA A 225 6.85 14.63 4.33
C ALA A 225 7.28 16.07 4.62
N PHE A 226 7.19 16.50 5.88
CA PHE A 226 7.69 17.81 6.29
C PHE A 226 9.20 17.91 6.09
N LEU A 227 9.95 16.89 6.52
CA LEU A 227 11.40 16.83 6.33
C LEU A 227 11.76 16.88 4.84
N ALA A 228 11.05 16.14 4.01
CA ALA A 228 11.23 16.13 2.55
C ALA A 228 11.01 17.51 1.92
N ILE A 229 9.92 18.21 2.26
CA ILE A 229 9.61 19.56 1.75
C ILE A 229 10.66 20.56 2.23
N ILE A 230 11.03 20.53 3.51
CA ILE A 230 12.02 21.46 4.08
C ILE A 230 13.36 21.27 3.38
N ILE A 231 13.89 20.04 3.31
CA ILE A 231 15.20 19.79 2.71
C ILE A 231 15.17 20.12 1.21
N ALA A 232 14.16 19.71 0.46
CA ALA A 232 14.07 20.06 -0.96
C ALA A 232 13.90 21.57 -1.18
N GLY A 233 13.18 22.26 -0.31
CA GLY A 233 13.08 23.72 -0.29
C GLY A 233 14.44 24.37 -0.07
N LEU A 234 15.19 23.95 0.96
CA LEU A 234 16.54 24.44 1.26
C LEU A 234 17.53 24.15 0.12
N VAL A 235 17.48 22.97 -0.48
CA VAL A 235 18.30 22.61 -1.66
C VAL A 235 17.96 23.52 -2.84
N SER A 236 16.67 23.73 -3.14
CA SER A 236 16.22 24.60 -4.23
C SER A 236 16.62 26.06 -4.00
N LEU A 237 16.44 26.58 -2.77
CA LEU A 237 16.83 27.93 -2.38
C LEU A 237 18.35 28.11 -2.46
N GLY A 238 19.12 27.15 -1.95
CA GLY A 238 20.58 27.15 -1.99
C GLY A 238 21.12 27.16 -3.42
N ILE A 239 20.62 26.27 -4.28
CA ILE A 239 20.98 26.27 -5.72
C ILE A 239 20.65 27.64 -6.33
N ASN A 240 19.44 28.15 -6.13
CA ASN A 240 19.03 29.44 -6.68
C ASN A 240 19.87 30.62 -6.18
N LEU A 241 20.33 30.56 -4.94
CA LEU A 241 21.19 31.57 -4.33
C LEU A 241 22.52 31.69 -5.07
N PHE A 242 23.08 30.56 -5.53
CA PHE A 242 24.31 30.53 -6.34
C PHE A 242 24.07 30.84 -7.82
N LEU A 243 22.87 30.56 -8.35
CA LEU A 243 22.54 30.85 -9.75
C LEU A 243 22.19 32.31 -10.00
N THR A 244 21.59 33.02 -9.04
CA THR A 244 21.16 34.41 -9.24
C THR A 244 22.33 35.39 -9.19
N LYS A 245 22.39 36.30 -10.17
CA LYS A 245 23.34 37.43 -10.19
C LYS A 245 22.77 38.71 -9.57
N GLN A 246 21.46 38.75 -9.31
CA GLN A 246 20.80 39.95 -8.82
C GLN A 246 20.93 40.07 -7.29
N LYS A 247 21.57 41.14 -6.80
CA LYS A 247 21.78 41.37 -5.36
C LYS A 247 20.48 41.33 -4.54
N LYS A 248 19.40 41.93 -5.04
CA LYS A 248 18.08 41.93 -4.37
C LYS A 248 17.53 40.51 -4.20
N THR A 249 17.49 39.73 -5.28
CA THR A 249 17.06 38.33 -5.23
C THR A 249 17.96 37.49 -4.33
N LYS A 250 19.28 37.73 -4.36
CA LYS A 250 20.23 37.05 -3.48
C LYS A 250 19.92 37.31 -2.00
N MET A 251 19.62 38.57 -1.65
CA MET A 251 19.21 38.93 -0.29
C MET A 251 17.89 38.26 0.12
N ILE A 252 16.89 38.26 -0.76
CA ILE A 252 15.60 37.58 -0.49
C ILE A 252 15.81 36.09 -0.26
N LEU A 253 16.64 35.43 -1.09
CA LEU A 253 16.94 34.00 -0.94
C LEU A 253 17.74 33.71 0.34
N LEU A 254 18.71 34.57 0.71
CA LEU A 254 19.41 34.48 1.99
C LEU A 254 18.45 34.60 3.17
N MET A 255 17.56 35.59 3.15
CA MET A 255 16.53 35.75 4.18
C MET A 255 15.59 34.54 4.23
N ALA A 256 15.16 34.02 3.08
CA ALA A 256 14.32 32.83 3.01
C ALA A 256 15.01 31.57 3.52
N LEU A 257 16.34 31.47 3.39
CA LEU A 257 17.16 30.37 3.91
C LEU A 257 17.40 30.50 5.43
N LEU A 258 17.64 31.72 5.90
CA LEU A 258 17.90 32.03 7.30
C LEU A 258 16.61 32.06 8.15
N LEU A 259 15.46 32.37 7.57
CA LEU A 259 14.19 32.48 8.29
C LEU A 259 13.81 31.15 8.99
N PRO A 260 13.80 29.98 8.34
CA PRO A 260 13.55 28.71 9.03
C PRO A 260 14.54 28.42 10.16
N VAL A 261 15.82 28.78 9.97
CA VAL A 261 16.86 28.60 11.00
C VAL A 261 16.59 29.52 12.18
N ALA A 262 16.28 30.80 11.94
CA ALA A 262 15.92 31.75 12.97
C ALA A 262 14.64 31.31 13.71
N LEU A 263 13.62 30.85 12.98
CA LEU A 263 12.40 30.29 13.57
C LEU A 263 12.69 29.04 14.40
N MET A 264 13.60 28.16 13.96
CA MET A 264 14.04 27.01 14.75
C MET A 264 14.79 27.44 16.02
N VAL A 265 15.69 28.43 15.94
CA VAL A 265 16.39 28.94 17.12
C VAL A 265 15.41 29.54 18.11
N VAL A 266 14.51 30.42 17.66
CA VAL A 266 13.43 30.99 18.50
C VAL A 266 12.58 29.88 19.08
N PHE A 267 12.22 28.89 18.26
CA PHE A 267 11.43 27.76 18.71
C PHE A 267 12.14 26.96 19.82
N PHE A 268 13.39 26.51 19.61
CA PHE A 268 14.11 25.71 20.59
C PHE A 268 14.43 26.48 21.87
N THR A 269 14.67 27.80 21.80
CA THR A 269 14.88 28.63 22.98
C THR A 269 13.57 28.92 23.73
N THR A 270 12.42 28.83 23.06
CA THR A 270 11.10 29.10 23.65
C THR A 270 10.20 27.86 23.72
N ALA A 271 10.71 26.65 23.47
CA ALA A 271 9.89 25.44 23.27
C ALA A 271 9.00 25.08 24.46
N LYS A 272 9.35 25.55 25.67
CA LYS A 272 8.58 25.36 26.91
C LYS A 272 7.48 26.42 27.13
N ALA A 273 7.40 27.45 26.29
CA ALA A 273 6.41 28.51 26.43
C ALA A 273 5.00 28.00 26.06
N ASP A 274 4.00 28.41 26.85
CA ASP A 274 2.60 28.00 26.70
C ASP A 274 2.01 28.29 25.31
N VAL A 275 2.56 29.28 24.60
CA VAL A 275 2.12 29.67 23.25
C VAL A 275 2.22 28.49 22.27
N TRP A 276 3.24 27.65 22.38
CA TRP A 276 3.46 26.53 21.46
C TRP A 276 2.53 25.35 21.73
N GLN A 277 2.15 25.14 23.00
CA GLN A 277 1.21 24.09 23.38
C GLN A 277 -0.22 24.40 22.93
N LYS A 278 -0.56 25.69 22.80
CA LYS A 278 -1.88 26.15 22.33
C LYS A 278 -2.06 26.10 20.82
N VAL A 279 -1.01 25.80 20.04
CA VAL A 279 -1.07 25.69 18.59
C VAL A 279 -1.07 24.21 18.19
N PRO A 280 -2.23 23.64 17.79
CA PRO A 280 -2.37 22.20 17.50
C PRO A 280 -1.44 21.72 16.37
N LEU A 281 -0.98 22.63 15.51
CA LEU A 281 -0.06 22.32 14.42
C LEU A 281 1.32 21.90 14.92
N PHE A 282 1.80 22.48 16.04
CA PHE A 282 3.14 22.25 16.51
C PHE A 282 3.23 21.11 17.54
N GLY A 283 2.14 20.72 18.23
CA GLY A 283 2.19 19.68 19.26
C GLY A 283 2.91 18.39 18.83
N ARG A 284 2.69 17.91 17.60
CA ARG A 284 3.37 16.71 17.06
C ARG A 284 4.73 16.99 16.41
N LEU A 285 5.00 18.23 16.00
CA LEU A 285 6.30 18.65 15.50
C LEU A 285 7.33 18.85 16.64
N ILE A 286 6.83 19.14 17.84
CA ILE A 286 7.62 19.52 19.03
C ILE A 286 7.98 18.31 19.90
N ASP A 287 7.13 17.29 19.93
CA ASP A 287 7.30 16.15 20.82
C ASP A 287 8.39 15.19 20.31
N PHE A 288 9.61 15.39 20.81
CA PHE A 288 10.78 14.57 20.53
C PHE A 288 10.64 13.15 21.08
N THR A 289 9.98 12.98 22.24
CA THR A 289 9.75 11.66 22.84
C THR A 289 8.86 10.82 21.94
N SER A 290 7.75 11.36 21.42
CA SER A 290 6.94 10.62 20.43
C SER A 290 7.64 10.47 19.08
N ALA A 291 8.61 11.32 18.73
CA ALA A 291 9.44 11.08 17.54
C ALA A 291 10.33 9.85 17.68
N VAL A 292 10.95 9.67 18.86
CA VAL A 292 11.76 8.49 19.17
C VAL A 292 10.88 7.24 19.27
N THR A 293 9.72 7.32 19.94
CA THR A 293 8.78 6.18 20.03
C THR A 293 8.22 5.78 18.66
N ASP A 294 7.88 6.73 17.79
CA ASP A 294 7.33 6.45 16.46
C ASP A 294 8.35 5.80 15.50
N ILE A 295 9.65 6.07 15.67
CA ILE A 295 10.71 5.53 14.79
C ILE A 295 11.23 4.17 15.28
N GLN A 296 11.13 3.87 16.56
CA GLN A 296 11.73 2.68 17.15
C GLN A 296 11.23 1.35 16.51
N PRO A 297 9.92 1.14 16.28
CA PRO A 297 9.44 -0.05 15.56
C PRO A 297 10.02 -0.15 14.16
N ARG A 298 10.21 0.99 13.47
CA ARG A 298 10.78 1.01 12.12
C ARG A 298 12.25 0.61 12.12
N ILE A 299 13.03 1.03 13.12
CA ILE A 299 14.44 0.61 13.24
C ILE A 299 14.53 -0.91 13.38
N TRP A 300 13.65 -1.52 14.17
CA TRP A 300 13.58 -2.97 14.30
C TRP A 300 13.18 -3.63 12.97
N THR A 301 12.12 -3.14 12.31
CA THR A 301 11.71 -3.61 10.98
C THR A 301 12.83 -3.47 9.94
N TRP A 302 13.60 -2.38 9.96
CA TRP A 302 14.74 -2.16 9.06
C TRP A 302 15.89 -3.11 9.36
N THR A 303 16.12 -3.44 10.63
CA THR A 303 17.12 -4.45 11.01
C THR A 303 16.73 -5.82 10.44
N SER A 304 15.47 -6.22 10.59
CA SER A 304 14.94 -7.45 9.98
C SER A 304 15.05 -7.42 8.45
N ALA A 305 14.72 -6.29 7.82
CA ALA A 305 14.83 -6.10 6.37
C ALA A 305 16.28 -6.18 5.87
N VAL A 306 17.23 -5.59 6.60
CA VAL A 306 18.64 -5.67 6.23
C VAL A 306 19.14 -7.12 6.30
N SER A 307 18.84 -7.85 7.38
CA SER A 307 19.18 -9.28 7.51
C SER A 307 18.58 -10.10 6.38
N ALA A 308 17.30 -9.90 6.09
CA ALA A 308 16.58 -10.56 5.00
C ALA A 308 17.21 -10.27 3.62
N GLY A 309 17.56 -9.02 3.35
CA GLY A 309 18.17 -8.61 2.09
C GLY A 309 19.55 -9.24 1.89
N PHE A 310 20.36 -9.37 2.95
CA PHE A 310 21.66 -10.03 2.87
C PHE A 310 21.59 -11.56 2.76
N GLU A 311 20.49 -12.19 3.16
CA GLU A 311 20.25 -13.60 2.89
C GLU A 311 20.05 -13.88 1.38
N ARG A 312 19.35 -12.97 0.67
CA ARG A 312 19.08 -13.08 -0.78
C ARG A 312 19.49 -11.82 -1.56
N PRO A 313 20.80 -11.49 -1.63
CA PRO A 313 21.26 -10.15 -2.03
C PRO A 313 21.10 -9.82 -3.51
N LEU A 314 20.92 -10.82 -4.38
CA LEU A 314 20.83 -10.60 -5.84
C LEU A 314 19.40 -10.41 -6.33
N LEU A 315 18.51 -11.36 -6.04
CA LEU A 315 17.13 -11.39 -6.55
C LEU A 315 16.06 -11.27 -5.44
N GLY A 316 16.46 -11.17 -4.17
CA GLY A 316 15.54 -10.92 -3.06
C GLY A 316 14.54 -12.05 -2.79
N TRP A 317 13.48 -11.68 -2.07
CA TRP A 317 12.38 -12.55 -1.64
C TRP A 317 11.15 -12.48 -2.55
N GLY A 318 11.18 -11.64 -3.59
CA GLY A 318 10.03 -11.29 -4.41
C GLY A 318 9.25 -10.12 -3.83
N LEU A 319 8.58 -9.38 -4.72
CA LEU A 319 7.66 -8.31 -4.33
C LEU A 319 6.56 -8.86 -3.41
N GLU A 320 5.99 -8.01 -2.55
CA GLU A 320 4.86 -8.36 -1.65
C GLU A 320 5.15 -9.42 -0.57
N ASN A 321 6.34 -10.03 -0.53
CA ASN A 321 6.63 -11.15 0.37
C ASN A 321 7.34 -10.75 1.66
N PHE A 322 7.49 -9.46 1.98
CA PHE A 322 8.29 -9.00 3.12
C PHE A 322 7.86 -9.59 4.48
N SER A 323 6.59 -9.96 4.65
CA SER A 323 6.09 -10.57 5.88
C SER A 323 6.81 -11.87 6.27
N GLU A 324 7.21 -12.69 5.29
CA GLU A 324 7.88 -13.97 5.53
C GLU A 324 9.30 -13.80 6.12
N PRO A 325 10.22 -13.04 5.48
CA PRO A 325 11.52 -12.79 6.07
C PRO A 325 11.43 -11.85 7.29
N PHE A 326 10.45 -10.95 7.37
CA PHE A 326 10.22 -10.16 8.58
C PHE A 326 9.96 -11.07 9.79
N ASP A 327 9.12 -12.08 9.61
CA ASP A 327 8.79 -13.04 10.66
C ASP A 327 9.99 -13.91 11.05
N SER A 328 10.82 -14.31 10.07
CA SER A 328 12.05 -15.09 10.30
C SER A 328 13.11 -14.30 11.08
N TYR A 329 13.21 -13.00 10.84
CA TYR A 329 14.13 -12.07 11.52
C TYR A 329 13.41 -11.16 12.53
N TYR A 330 12.30 -11.62 13.09
CA TYR A 330 11.45 -10.80 13.94
C TYR A 330 12.19 -10.32 15.19
N ASN A 331 12.03 -9.05 15.55
CA ASN A 331 12.53 -8.52 16.80
C ASN A 331 11.47 -8.66 17.91
N PRO A 332 11.71 -9.42 19.00
CA PRO A 332 10.74 -9.63 20.08
C PRO A 332 10.18 -8.36 20.71
N LYS A 333 10.89 -7.23 20.57
CA LYS A 333 10.46 -5.93 21.10
C LYS A 333 9.23 -5.34 20.40
N HIS A 334 8.86 -5.87 19.23
CA HIS A 334 7.60 -5.52 18.57
C HIS A 334 6.36 -5.95 19.37
N PHE A 335 6.49 -6.99 20.21
CA PHE A 335 5.38 -7.52 20.98
C PHE A 335 4.83 -6.49 21.98
N GLY A 336 3.51 -6.29 21.91
CA GLY A 336 2.78 -5.26 22.66
C GLY A 336 2.57 -3.94 21.91
N ILE A 337 3.08 -3.82 20.68
CA ILE A 337 2.93 -2.62 19.83
C ILE A 337 2.28 -3.00 18.49
N GLU A 338 3.11 -3.27 17.49
CA GLU A 338 2.72 -3.73 16.15
C GLU A 338 3.65 -4.89 15.83
N SER A 339 3.08 -6.08 15.67
CA SER A 339 3.84 -7.34 15.57
C SER A 339 3.89 -7.95 14.17
N PHE A 340 3.14 -7.40 13.22
CA PHE A 340 3.09 -7.93 11.86
C PHE A 340 3.34 -6.80 10.87
N PHE A 341 4.33 -6.97 10.01
CA PHE A 341 4.67 -6.01 8.96
C PHE A 341 4.68 -6.72 7.61
N ASP A 342 4.06 -6.10 6.63
CA ASP A 342 4.07 -6.53 5.23
C ASP A 342 4.93 -5.62 4.35
N ARG A 343 5.53 -4.57 4.93
CA ARG A 343 6.40 -3.59 4.28
C ARG A 343 7.55 -3.16 5.16
N THR A 344 8.67 -2.87 4.51
CA THR A 344 9.89 -2.34 5.16
C THR A 344 9.73 -0.91 5.67
N HIS A 345 8.74 -0.16 5.17
CA HIS A 345 8.57 1.26 5.46
C HIS A 345 9.79 2.14 5.09
N ASN A 346 10.57 1.67 4.12
CA ASN A 346 11.70 2.36 3.53
C ASN A 346 11.87 1.88 2.08
N VAL A 347 11.65 2.75 1.10
CA VAL A 347 11.63 2.39 -0.32
C VAL A 347 12.93 1.72 -0.80
N PHE A 348 14.08 2.06 -0.21
CA PHE A 348 15.36 1.45 -0.59
C PHE A 348 15.44 0.01 -0.09
N LEU A 349 15.07 -0.22 1.17
CA LEU A 349 14.99 -1.57 1.74
C LEU A 349 13.89 -2.38 1.07
N GLU A 350 12.78 -1.76 0.67
CA GLU A 350 11.69 -2.44 -0.04
C GLU A 350 12.20 -3.07 -1.34
N TYR A 351 12.90 -2.30 -2.19
CA TYR A 351 13.45 -2.85 -3.43
C TYR A 351 14.61 -3.81 -3.19
N PHE A 352 15.46 -3.56 -2.18
CA PHE A 352 16.56 -4.46 -1.85
C PHE A 352 16.07 -5.82 -1.35
N VAL A 353 15.09 -5.87 -0.44
CA VAL A 353 14.55 -7.13 0.06
C VAL A 353 13.71 -7.83 -1.00
N SER A 354 12.92 -7.08 -1.77
CA SER A 354 12.03 -7.68 -2.78
C SER A 354 12.78 -8.25 -3.97
N GLY A 355 13.83 -7.58 -4.45
CA GLY A 355 14.48 -7.95 -5.70
C GLY A 355 16.00 -7.87 -5.69
N GLY A 356 16.60 -7.79 -4.50
CA GLY A 356 18.03 -7.66 -4.30
C GLY A 356 18.62 -6.36 -4.86
N VAL A 357 19.94 -6.36 -4.99
CA VAL A 357 20.68 -5.26 -5.61
C VAL A 357 20.25 -5.04 -7.07
N VAL A 358 19.77 -6.07 -7.76
CA VAL A 358 19.36 -5.98 -9.17
C VAL A 358 18.12 -5.08 -9.32
N LEU A 359 17.07 -5.30 -8.51
CA LEU A 359 15.87 -4.45 -8.54
C LEU A 359 16.15 -3.04 -8.02
N LEU A 360 16.91 -2.92 -6.93
CA LEU A 360 17.31 -1.62 -6.39
C LEU A 360 18.07 -0.77 -7.44
N LEU A 361 19.05 -1.36 -8.13
CA LEU A 361 19.81 -0.66 -9.16
C LEU A 361 18.95 -0.35 -10.40
N ALA A 362 18.03 -1.25 -10.78
CA ALA A 362 17.10 -0.99 -11.87
C ALA A 362 16.21 0.24 -11.57
N TRP A 363 15.68 0.36 -10.35
CA TRP A 363 14.93 1.53 -9.91
C TRP A 363 15.81 2.80 -9.83
N LEU A 364 17.00 2.74 -9.22
CA LEU A 364 17.93 3.86 -9.14
C LEU A 364 18.40 4.36 -10.51
N SER A 365 18.47 3.48 -11.52
CA SER A 365 18.89 3.82 -12.88
C SER A 365 17.98 4.88 -13.52
N ILE A 366 16.69 4.90 -13.16
CA ILE A 366 15.70 5.90 -13.64
C ILE A 366 16.16 7.29 -13.22
N PHE A 367 16.52 7.46 -11.95
CA PHE A 367 16.98 8.72 -11.38
C PHE A 367 18.39 9.09 -11.85
N PHE A 368 19.27 8.11 -12.04
CA PHE A 368 20.57 8.34 -12.67
C PHE A 368 20.41 8.98 -14.05
N PHE A 369 19.59 8.41 -14.93
CA PHE A 369 19.35 8.96 -16.26
C PHE A 369 18.59 10.30 -16.23
N TYR A 370 17.69 10.48 -15.27
CA TYR A 370 17.04 11.75 -15.00
C TYR A 370 18.08 12.84 -14.70
N TYR A 371 18.97 12.63 -13.72
CA TYR A 371 19.97 13.62 -13.33
C TYR A 371 21.01 13.85 -14.44
N ARG A 372 21.45 12.80 -15.14
CA ARG A 372 22.32 12.90 -16.32
C ARG A 372 21.74 13.80 -17.40
N ASP A 373 20.42 13.78 -17.60
CA ASP A 373 19.75 14.63 -18.57
C ASP A 373 19.44 16.03 -18.00
N LEU A 374 19.20 16.17 -16.70
CA LEU A 374 18.95 17.44 -16.03
C LEU A 374 20.17 18.36 -16.05
N VAL A 375 21.38 17.83 -15.81
CA VAL A 375 22.61 18.63 -15.79
C VAL A 375 22.93 19.31 -17.14
N LYS A 376 22.35 18.81 -18.24
CA LYS A 376 22.49 19.36 -19.60
C LYS A 376 21.52 20.50 -19.89
N ARG A 377 20.55 20.76 -19.00
CA ARG A 377 19.56 21.85 -19.16
C ARG A 377 20.12 23.19 -18.68
N LYS A 378 19.50 24.27 -19.14
CA LYS A 378 19.77 25.61 -18.64
C LYS A 378 19.52 25.66 -17.12
N LYS A 379 20.52 26.11 -16.36
CA LYS A 379 20.47 26.24 -14.91
C LYS A 379 19.76 27.54 -14.50
N ASP A 380 18.43 27.55 -14.60
CA ASP A 380 17.58 28.63 -14.11
C ASP A 380 16.88 28.25 -12.79
N TRP A 381 15.94 29.08 -12.33
CA TRP A 381 15.24 28.78 -11.08
C TRP A 381 14.40 27.51 -11.13
N TRP A 382 13.88 27.17 -12.32
CA TRP A 382 13.08 25.97 -12.52
C TRP A 382 13.98 24.73 -12.50
N TRP A 383 15.21 24.83 -12.99
CA TRP A 383 16.21 23.78 -12.85
C TRP A 383 16.44 23.37 -11.39
N ALA A 384 16.51 24.33 -10.47
CA ALA A 384 16.66 24.04 -9.04
C ALA A 384 15.45 23.29 -8.46
N VAL A 385 14.24 23.63 -8.88
CA VAL A 385 13.01 22.90 -8.49
C VAL A 385 13.03 21.47 -9.03
N LEU A 386 13.38 21.30 -10.31
CA LEU A 386 13.53 19.98 -10.93
C LEU A 386 14.59 19.13 -10.22
N PHE A 387 15.72 19.73 -9.82
CA PHE A 387 16.76 19.04 -9.08
C PHE A 387 16.28 18.55 -7.71
N SER A 388 15.49 19.38 -7.02
CA SER A 388 15.11 19.18 -5.63
C SER A 388 13.92 18.24 -5.44
N LEU A 389 13.07 18.06 -6.45
CA LEU A 389 11.88 17.21 -6.32
C LEU A 389 12.23 15.71 -6.12
N PRO A 390 13.14 15.08 -6.89
CA PRO A 390 13.56 13.71 -6.57
C PRO A 390 14.28 13.60 -5.23
N VAL A 391 14.93 14.66 -4.74
CA VAL A 391 15.49 14.70 -3.37
C VAL A 391 14.37 14.62 -2.33
N ALA A 392 13.27 15.38 -2.50
CA ALA A 392 12.09 15.25 -1.63
C ALA A 392 11.53 13.82 -1.66
N TYR A 393 11.42 13.23 -2.85
CA TYR A 393 10.95 11.85 -3.01
C TYR A 393 11.82 10.84 -2.27
N PHE A 394 13.15 10.92 -2.37
CA PHE A 394 14.05 10.02 -1.65
C PHE A 394 14.00 10.19 -0.13
N ILE A 395 13.90 11.43 0.36
CA ILE A 395 13.81 11.70 1.80
C ILE A 395 12.49 11.16 2.36
N GLN A 396 11.38 11.38 1.65
CA GLN A 396 10.09 10.82 2.04
C GLN A 396 10.09 9.29 1.94
N GLY A 397 10.68 8.74 0.88
CA GLY A 397 10.86 7.31 0.65
C GLY A 397 11.76 6.63 1.67
N PHE A 398 12.60 7.35 2.40
CA PHE A 398 13.33 6.77 3.53
C PHE A 398 12.39 6.30 4.66
N PHE A 399 11.21 6.91 4.79
CA PHE A 399 10.21 6.62 5.82
C PHE A 399 8.90 6.05 5.23
N LEU A 400 8.86 5.75 3.95
CA LEU A 400 7.67 5.27 3.24
C LEU A 400 8.07 4.37 2.07
N PHE A 401 7.12 3.61 1.55
CA PHE A 401 7.26 2.85 0.30
C PHE A 401 6.33 3.42 -0.78
N ASP A 402 6.57 3.06 -2.02
CA ASP A 402 5.73 3.50 -3.13
C ASP A 402 4.38 2.79 -3.16
N VAL A 403 3.35 3.53 -3.55
CA VAL A 403 1.99 3.03 -3.81
C VAL A 403 1.45 3.70 -5.07
N LEU A 404 0.33 3.20 -5.60
CA LEU A 404 -0.34 3.74 -6.79
C LEU A 404 -0.30 5.26 -6.93
N ALA A 405 -0.71 6.01 -5.90
CA ALA A 405 -0.78 7.47 -5.98
C ALA A 405 0.59 8.12 -6.19
N ILE A 406 1.64 7.55 -5.58
CA ILE A 406 3.02 8.04 -5.69
C ILE A 406 3.57 7.70 -7.08
N TYR A 407 3.40 6.46 -7.55
CA TYR A 407 3.81 6.06 -8.91
C TYR A 407 3.13 6.90 -9.98
N LEU A 408 1.83 7.14 -9.85
CA LEU A 408 1.04 7.92 -10.81
C LEU A 408 1.62 9.32 -11.00
N VAL A 409 1.91 10.04 -9.90
CA VAL A 409 2.44 11.40 -10.00
C VAL A 409 3.94 11.43 -10.34
N LEU A 410 4.73 10.46 -9.85
CA LEU A 410 6.14 10.31 -10.21
C LEU A 410 6.30 10.09 -11.72
N PHE A 411 5.52 9.18 -12.30
CA PHE A 411 5.59 8.87 -13.73
C PHE A 411 5.01 9.96 -14.61
N LEU A 412 3.96 10.67 -14.15
CA LEU A 412 3.49 11.89 -14.80
C LEU A 412 4.60 12.97 -14.84
N PHE A 413 5.33 13.14 -13.73
CA PHE A 413 6.47 14.06 -13.63
C PHE A 413 7.63 13.65 -14.55
N LEU A 414 8.03 12.37 -14.55
CA LEU A 414 9.09 11.88 -15.44
C LEU A 414 8.71 12.05 -16.92
N GLY A 415 7.44 11.83 -17.28
CA GLY A 415 6.95 12.05 -18.64
C GLY A 415 7.00 13.52 -19.04
N LEU A 416 6.58 14.42 -18.14
CA LEU A 416 6.68 15.87 -18.35
C LEU A 416 8.14 16.31 -18.49
N PHE A 417 9.03 15.74 -17.69
CA PHE A 417 10.46 15.98 -17.80
C PHE A 417 10.97 15.58 -19.18
N ILE A 418 10.64 14.40 -19.70
CA ILE A 418 11.03 13.97 -21.04
C ILE A 418 10.50 14.94 -22.11
N PHE A 419 9.23 15.32 -22.03
CA PHE A 419 8.59 16.21 -23.00
C PHE A 419 9.26 17.59 -23.06
N THR A 420 9.59 18.19 -21.92
CA THR A 420 10.20 19.53 -21.85
C THR A 420 11.64 19.60 -22.39
N ARG A 421 12.26 18.48 -22.78
CA ARG A 421 13.63 18.42 -23.29
C ARG A 421 13.75 18.69 -24.79
N LYS A 422 12.74 18.34 -25.59
CA LYS A 422 12.78 18.46 -27.06
C LYS A 422 11.45 19.00 -27.57
N GLU A 423 11.49 19.82 -28.62
CA GLU A 423 10.31 20.04 -29.43
C GLU A 423 9.93 18.69 -30.05
N VAL A 424 8.87 18.08 -29.51
CA VAL A 424 8.34 16.84 -30.01
C VAL A 424 7.31 17.18 -31.06
N GLU A 425 7.58 16.84 -32.32
CA GLU A 425 6.55 16.94 -33.34
C GLU A 425 5.39 15.98 -33.03
N PRO A 426 4.13 16.43 -33.16
CA PRO A 426 2.98 15.56 -33.00
C PRO A 426 3.03 14.40 -34.01
N ILE A 427 2.90 13.17 -33.53
CA ILE A 427 2.93 12.01 -34.42
C ILE A 427 1.57 11.89 -35.09
N ARG A 428 1.54 12.09 -36.41
CA ARG A 428 0.35 11.87 -37.23
C ARG A 428 0.41 10.50 -37.90
N LEU A 429 -0.58 9.68 -37.59
CA LEU A 429 -0.79 8.39 -38.24
C LEU A 429 -1.66 8.57 -39.49
N SER A 430 -1.44 7.71 -40.49
CA SER A 430 -2.32 7.62 -41.65
C SER A 430 -3.75 7.22 -41.21
N PRO A 431 -4.78 7.53 -42.03
CA PRO A 431 -6.14 7.05 -41.78
C PRO A 431 -6.19 5.54 -41.57
N ALA A 432 -7.18 5.09 -40.79
CA ALA A 432 -7.39 3.67 -40.55
C ALA A 432 -7.74 2.95 -41.86
N SER A 433 -7.16 1.78 -42.09
CA SER A 433 -7.47 0.88 -43.19
C SER A 433 -7.63 -0.52 -42.66
N LEU A 434 -8.79 -1.14 -42.90
CA LEU A 434 -9.03 -2.53 -42.56
C LEU A 434 -8.54 -3.42 -43.71
N ASN A 435 -7.55 -4.24 -43.41
CA ASN A 435 -7.09 -5.34 -44.26
C ASN A 435 -7.01 -6.64 -43.42
N PRO A 436 -7.00 -7.83 -44.04
CA PRO A 436 -7.04 -9.10 -43.30
C PRO A 436 -5.96 -9.22 -42.21
N ILE A 437 -4.73 -8.77 -42.49
CA ILE A 437 -3.61 -8.81 -41.54
C ILE A 437 -3.88 -7.92 -40.33
N SER A 438 -4.31 -6.67 -40.54
CA SER A 438 -4.64 -5.73 -39.47
C SER A 438 -5.84 -6.21 -38.62
N THR A 439 -6.80 -6.89 -39.26
CA THR A 439 -7.93 -7.52 -38.57
C THR A 439 -7.46 -8.66 -37.67
N SER A 440 -6.59 -9.54 -38.16
CA SER A 440 -6.00 -10.63 -37.35
C SER A 440 -5.26 -10.08 -36.13
N TYR A 441 -4.41 -9.06 -36.30
CA TYR A 441 -3.70 -8.47 -35.17
C TYR A 441 -4.62 -7.77 -34.17
N LEU A 442 -5.70 -7.14 -34.64
CA LEU A 442 -6.70 -6.53 -33.74
C LEU A 442 -7.47 -7.61 -32.95
N ILE A 443 -7.84 -8.72 -33.59
CA ILE A 443 -8.48 -9.86 -32.91
C ILE A 443 -7.55 -10.41 -31.83
N VAL A 444 -6.26 -10.58 -32.12
CA VAL A 444 -5.26 -11.03 -31.13
C VAL A 444 -5.15 -10.04 -29.96
N ALA A 445 -5.08 -8.74 -30.24
CA ALA A 445 -5.03 -7.73 -29.18
C ALA A 445 -6.28 -7.77 -28.27
N LEU A 446 -7.47 -7.94 -28.86
CA LEU A 446 -8.74 -8.10 -28.11
C LEU A 446 -8.76 -9.41 -27.31
N ALA A 447 -8.27 -10.50 -27.88
CA ALA A 447 -8.20 -11.82 -27.25
C ALA A 447 -7.21 -11.87 -26.07
N ILE A 448 -6.29 -10.91 -25.95
CA ILE A 448 -5.38 -10.78 -24.80
C ILE A 448 -5.97 -9.82 -23.77
N ILE A 449 -6.39 -8.62 -24.20
CA ILE A 449 -6.77 -7.54 -23.28
C ILE A 449 -8.14 -7.81 -22.63
N LEU A 450 -9.14 -8.29 -23.36
CA LEU A 450 -10.47 -8.51 -22.77
C LEU A 450 -10.45 -9.59 -21.68
N PRO A 451 -9.77 -10.75 -21.86
CA PRO A 451 -9.57 -11.69 -20.76
C PRO A 451 -8.75 -11.13 -19.61
N SER A 452 -7.72 -10.31 -19.87
CA SER A 452 -6.95 -9.64 -18.81
C SER A 452 -7.86 -8.77 -17.92
N ILE A 453 -8.68 -7.91 -18.51
CA ILE A 453 -9.67 -7.08 -17.79
C ILE A 453 -10.64 -7.95 -16.97
N TYR A 454 -11.13 -9.04 -17.56
CA TYR A 454 -12.06 -9.93 -16.87
C TYR A 454 -11.42 -10.64 -15.67
N LEU A 455 -10.22 -11.22 -15.86
CA LEU A 455 -9.51 -12.00 -14.85
C LEU A 455 -8.89 -11.14 -13.74
N THR A 456 -8.44 -9.93 -14.06
CA THR A 456 -7.66 -9.09 -13.13
C THR A 456 -8.42 -7.85 -12.63
N GLY A 457 -9.56 -7.54 -13.25
CA GLY A 457 -10.45 -6.45 -12.84
C GLY A 457 -11.80 -6.95 -12.32
N TYR A 458 -12.59 -7.60 -13.17
CA TYR A 458 -13.96 -8.00 -12.81
C TYR A 458 -13.99 -9.07 -11.72
N ARG A 459 -13.27 -10.18 -11.90
CA ARG A 459 -13.26 -11.28 -10.92
C ARG A 459 -12.74 -10.87 -9.53
N PRO A 460 -11.60 -10.15 -9.41
CA PRO A 460 -11.15 -9.64 -8.13
C PRO A 460 -12.14 -8.69 -7.46
N LEU A 461 -12.81 -7.82 -8.23
CA LEU A 461 -13.84 -6.93 -7.69
C LEU A 461 -15.02 -7.73 -7.12
N GLN A 462 -15.50 -8.75 -7.83
CA GLN A 462 -16.60 -9.60 -7.35
C GLN A 462 -16.21 -10.37 -6.09
N LYS A 463 -15.03 -11.01 -6.06
CA LYS A 463 -14.55 -11.69 -4.85
C LYS A 463 -14.43 -10.74 -3.66
N ASN A 464 -13.93 -9.54 -3.90
CA ASN A 464 -13.79 -8.52 -2.87
C ASN A 464 -15.15 -8.11 -2.28
N LEU A 465 -16.16 -7.93 -3.11
CA LEU A 465 -17.54 -7.65 -2.67
C LEU A 465 -18.13 -8.84 -1.89
N LEU A 466 -17.93 -10.07 -2.36
CA LEU A 466 -18.40 -11.29 -1.67
C LEU A 466 -17.76 -11.43 -0.28
N LEU A 467 -16.45 -11.17 -0.17
CA LEU A 467 -15.75 -11.16 1.11
C LEU A 467 -16.25 -10.04 2.03
N ALA A 468 -16.49 -8.84 1.50
CA ALA A 468 -17.08 -7.75 2.26
C ALA A 468 -18.48 -8.09 2.79
N THR A 469 -19.30 -8.79 2.00
CA THR A 469 -20.60 -9.31 2.44
C THR A 469 -20.45 -10.36 3.55
N ALA A 470 -19.47 -11.27 3.46
CA ALA A 470 -19.20 -12.24 4.51
C ALA A 470 -18.84 -11.56 5.85
N LEU A 471 -18.00 -10.52 5.80
CA LEU A 471 -17.64 -9.70 6.97
C LEU A 471 -18.83 -8.95 7.56
N GLN A 472 -19.76 -8.46 6.72
CA GLN A 472 -20.98 -7.84 7.25
C GLN A 472 -21.84 -8.84 8.03
N TYR A 473 -21.99 -10.06 7.52
CA TYR A 473 -22.73 -11.11 8.23
C TYR A 473 -22.01 -11.55 9.50
N ASP A 474 -20.68 -11.63 9.49
CA ASP A 474 -19.94 -11.95 10.71
C ASP A 474 -20.09 -10.88 11.79
N GLN A 475 -20.03 -9.60 11.42
CA GLN A 475 -20.17 -8.49 12.35
C GLN A 475 -21.58 -8.46 12.94
N MET A 476 -22.60 -8.76 12.13
CA MET A 476 -23.98 -8.91 12.61
C MET A 476 -24.11 -10.07 13.60
N ALA A 477 -23.51 -11.23 13.31
CA ALA A 477 -23.55 -12.40 14.20
C ALA A 477 -22.79 -12.13 15.51
N LEU A 478 -21.57 -11.61 15.43
CA LEU A 478 -20.69 -11.31 16.56
C LEU A 478 -21.15 -10.09 17.37
N GLY A 479 -21.91 -9.17 16.78
CA GLY A 479 -22.52 -8.04 17.48
C GLY A 479 -23.83 -8.35 18.21
N THR A 480 -24.44 -9.52 17.98
CA THR A 480 -25.73 -9.90 18.58
C THR A 480 -25.57 -10.23 20.07
N PRO A 481 -26.18 -9.50 21.02
CA PRO A 481 -26.07 -9.84 22.45
C PRO A 481 -26.66 -11.21 22.76
N ILE A 482 -26.10 -11.93 23.73
CA ILE A 482 -26.66 -13.18 24.23
C ILE A 482 -27.09 -12.96 25.68
N LYS A 483 -28.41 -12.92 25.94
CA LYS A 483 -28.98 -12.78 27.29
C LYS A 483 -29.82 -13.98 27.70
N THR A 484 -30.34 -14.69 26.71
CA THR A 484 -31.20 -15.87 26.86
C THR A 484 -30.73 -17.01 25.98
N GLN A 485 -31.23 -18.22 26.22
CA GLN A 485 -30.95 -19.38 25.36
C GLN A 485 -31.47 -19.18 23.93
N ALA A 486 -32.61 -18.48 23.75
CA ALA A 486 -33.15 -18.12 22.44
C ALA A 486 -32.20 -17.19 21.66
N ASP A 487 -31.55 -16.26 22.34
CA ASP A 487 -30.51 -15.41 21.72
C ASP A 487 -29.32 -16.25 21.26
N GLY A 488 -28.96 -17.29 22.02
CA GLY A 488 -27.93 -18.27 21.63
C GLY A 488 -28.26 -18.96 20.31
N GLN A 489 -29.50 -19.44 20.14
CA GLN A 489 -29.95 -20.05 18.88
C GLN A 489 -29.92 -19.05 17.72
N ALA A 490 -30.38 -17.81 17.94
CA ALA A 490 -30.34 -16.76 16.93
C ALA A 490 -28.90 -16.41 16.51
N VAL A 491 -27.94 -16.41 17.44
CA VAL A 491 -26.51 -16.24 17.14
C VAL A 491 -26.01 -17.40 16.29
N LEU A 492 -26.29 -18.65 16.66
CA LEU A 492 -25.89 -19.83 15.89
C LEU A 492 -26.37 -19.77 14.43
N ASP A 493 -27.62 -19.35 14.22
CA ASP A 493 -28.18 -19.25 12.87
C ASP A 493 -27.54 -18.12 12.06
N ARG A 494 -27.22 -16.98 12.68
CA ARG A 494 -26.45 -15.89 12.04
C ARG A 494 -25.01 -16.32 11.70
N LEU A 495 -24.36 -17.09 12.58
CA LEU A 495 -23.03 -17.63 12.34
C LEU A 495 -23.01 -18.61 11.15
N LYS A 496 -24.05 -19.44 10.99
CA LYS A 496 -24.20 -20.31 9.80
C LYS A 496 -24.34 -19.49 8.51
N VAL A 497 -25.10 -18.40 8.53
CA VAL A 497 -25.23 -17.48 7.39
C VAL A 497 -23.88 -16.87 7.02
N ALA A 498 -23.13 -16.38 8.00
CA ALA A 498 -21.77 -15.85 7.80
C ALA A 498 -20.84 -16.93 7.23
N SER A 499 -20.84 -18.14 7.78
CA SER A 499 -20.03 -19.27 7.28
C SER A 499 -20.34 -19.59 5.80
N LYS A 500 -21.61 -19.58 5.40
CA LYS A 500 -22.01 -19.78 4.00
C LYS A 500 -21.57 -18.65 3.08
N ALA A 501 -21.57 -17.41 3.57
CA ALA A 501 -21.06 -16.27 2.82
C ALA A 501 -19.53 -16.40 2.60
N TYR A 502 -18.78 -16.85 3.61
CA TYR A 502 -17.37 -17.20 3.45
C TYR A 502 -17.16 -18.32 2.44
N ASP A 503 -17.98 -19.38 2.44
CA ASP A 503 -17.91 -20.45 1.43
C ASP A 503 -18.08 -19.90 0.01
N THR A 504 -19.01 -18.94 -0.15
CA THR A 504 -19.27 -18.30 -1.44
C THR A 504 -18.06 -17.48 -1.90
N ALA A 505 -17.43 -16.71 -1.01
CA ALA A 505 -16.23 -15.94 -1.31
C ALA A 505 -15.02 -16.84 -1.61
N TYR A 506 -14.84 -17.92 -0.85
CA TYR A 506 -13.74 -18.88 -0.99
C TYR A 506 -13.79 -19.61 -2.33
N ASN A 507 -14.97 -20.10 -2.70
CA ASN A 507 -15.16 -20.85 -3.95
C ASN A 507 -15.20 -19.95 -5.19
N TYR A 508 -15.26 -18.61 -5.03
CA TYR A 508 -15.27 -17.70 -6.16
C TYR A 508 -13.87 -17.60 -6.81
N PRO A 509 -13.74 -17.95 -8.09
CA PRO A 509 -12.43 -18.01 -8.75
C PRO A 509 -11.92 -16.59 -9.04
N SER A 510 -10.76 -16.25 -8.48
CA SER A 510 -10.10 -14.96 -8.64
C SER A 510 -8.60 -15.13 -8.44
N VAL A 511 -7.81 -14.32 -9.15
CA VAL A 511 -6.34 -14.29 -9.04
C VAL A 511 -5.84 -13.58 -7.77
N VAL A 512 -6.72 -12.83 -7.08
CA VAL A 512 -6.44 -12.11 -5.82
C VAL A 512 -7.55 -12.39 -4.81
N GLY A 513 -7.25 -12.38 -3.52
CA GLY A 513 -8.24 -12.38 -2.45
C GLY A 513 -8.39 -13.70 -1.71
N GLN A 514 -7.63 -14.73 -2.09
CA GLN A 514 -7.75 -16.05 -1.48
C GLN A 514 -7.24 -16.04 -0.04
N GLU A 515 -6.04 -15.53 0.20
CA GLU A 515 -5.42 -15.45 1.53
C GLU A 515 -6.27 -14.62 2.50
N GLU A 516 -6.82 -13.50 2.04
CA GLU A 516 -7.66 -12.61 2.86
C GLU A 516 -8.99 -13.27 3.20
N THR A 517 -9.54 -14.08 2.29
CA THR A 517 -10.75 -14.86 2.57
C THR A 517 -10.48 -15.91 3.63
N VAL A 518 -9.37 -16.66 3.51
CA VAL A 518 -8.97 -17.69 4.48
C VAL A 518 -8.64 -17.07 5.84
N GLY A 519 -7.83 -16.03 5.86
CA GLY A 519 -7.46 -15.33 7.10
C GLY A 519 -8.66 -14.66 7.78
N SER A 520 -9.62 -14.13 7.02
CA SER A 520 -10.86 -13.57 7.59
C SER A 520 -11.76 -14.67 8.16
N MET A 521 -11.87 -15.82 7.48
CA MET A 521 -12.58 -16.99 7.99
C MET A 521 -11.98 -17.52 9.30
N MET A 522 -10.64 -17.55 9.43
CA MET A 522 -9.98 -17.95 10.68
C MET A 522 -10.27 -16.99 11.82
N LYS A 523 -10.20 -15.67 11.56
CA LYS A 523 -10.58 -14.65 12.56
C LYS A 523 -12.05 -14.79 12.96
N PHE A 524 -12.92 -15.08 11.99
CA PHE A 524 -14.32 -15.36 12.25
C PHE A 524 -14.52 -16.61 13.11
N ALA A 525 -13.80 -17.70 12.83
CA ALA A 525 -13.84 -18.92 13.64
C ALA A 525 -13.42 -18.63 15.08
N LEU A 526 -12.26 -17.97 15.28
CA LEU A 526 -11.77 -17.58 16.61
C LEU A 526 -12.76 -16.71 17.38
N ALA A 527 -13.29 -15.66 16.74
CA ALA A 527 -14.24 -14.76 17.39
C ALA A 527 -15.58 -15.46 17.70
N SER A 528 -15.99 -16.41 16.87
CA SER A 528 -17.18 -17.24 17.13
C SER A 528 -16.96 -18.13 18.35
N GLU A 529 -15.80 -18.76 18.46
CA GLU A 529 -15.44 -19.58 19.61
C GLU A 529 -15.36 -18.75 20.90
N GLU A 530 -14.62 -17.65 20.89
CA GLU A 530 -14.48 -16.76 22.05
C GLU A 530 -15.86 -16.32 22.55
N LYS A 531 -16.74 -15.90 21.63
CA LYS A 531 -18.09 -15.45 21.97
C LYS A 531 -18.95 -16.57 22.55
N LEU A 532 -18.92 -17.76 21.96
CA LEU A 532 -19.77 -18.87 22.38
C LEU A 532 -19.26 -19.52 23.68
N GLN A 533 -17.94 -19.50 23.92
CA GLN A 533 -17.32 -20.01 25.14
C GLN A 533 -17.55 -19.12 26.38
N GLN A 534 -17.93 -17.85 26.22
CA GLN A 534 -18.33 -16.99 27.35
C GLN A 534 -19.58 -17.49 28.09
N ILE A 535 -20.33 -18.43 27.50
CA ILE A 535 -21.58 -18.97 28.07
C ILE A 535 -21.46 -20.49 28.16
N PRO A 536 -21.08 -21.06 29.33
CA PRO A 536 -20.80 -22.49 29.47
C PRO A 536 -21.92 -23.42 28.96
N ALA A 537 -23.18 -23.05 29.15
CA ALA A 537 -24.33 -23.83 28.66
C ALA A 537 -24.40 -23.88 27.13
N LEU A 538 -24.04 -22.81 26.43
CA LEU A 538 -24.00 -22.76 24.96
C LEU A 538 -22.72 -23.39 24.41
N ALA A 539 -21.60 -23.23 25.11
CA ALA A 539 -20.32 -23.80 24.73
C ALA A 539 -20.37 -25.34 24.68
N ASN A 540 -21.16 -25.95 25.56
CA ASN A 540 -21.34 -27.41 25.65
C ASN A 540 -22.58 -27.92 24.90
N TYR A 541 -23.33 -27.05 24.20
CA TYR A 541 -24.49 -27.43 23.41
C TYR A 541 -24.07 -28.07 22.07
N GLU A 542 -24.63 -29.24 21.74
CA GLU A 542 -24.18 -30.05 20.60
C GLU A 542 -24.20 -29.31 19.24
N PRO A 543 -25.27 -28.59 18.85
CA PRO A 543 -25.27 -27.78 17.63
C PRO A 543 -24.20 -26.69 17.60
N THR A 544 -23.84 -26.12 18.75
CA THR A 544 -22.71 -25.18 18.84
C THR A 544 -21.41 -25.90 18.53
N ARG A 545 -21.17 -27.06 19.15
CA ARG A 545 -19.95 -27.86 18.92
C ARG A 545 -19.83 -28.31 17.46
N MET A 546 -20.91 -28.75 16.84
CA MET A 546 -20.91 -29.11 15.41
C MET A 546 -20.57 -27.92 14.51
N LEU A 547 -21.12 -26.74 14.78
CA LEU A 547 -20.80 -25.53 14.02
C LEU A 547 -19.33 -25.15 14.19
N LEU A 548 -18.82 -25.07 15.43
CA LEU A 548 -17.43 -24.73 15.70
C LEU A 548 -16.46 -25.74 15.07
N LYS A 549 -16.79 -27.03 15.13
CA LYS A 549 -16.04 -28.09 14.43
C LYS A 549 -15.99 -27.82 12.93
N SER A 550 -17.12 -27.48 12.32
CA SER A 550 -17.18 -27.13 10.90
C SER A 550 -16.30 -25.91 10.57
N LEU A 551 -16.27 -24.89 11.43
CA LEU A 551 -15.42 -23.72 11.24
C LEU A 551 -13.92 -24.05 11.38
N ALA A 552 -13.54 -24.87 12.36
CA ALA A 552 -12.17 -25.33 12.56
C ALA A 552 -11.70 -26.21 11.39
N ASP A 553 -12.50 -27.18 10.97
CA ASP A 553 -12.21 -28.04 9.82
C ASP A 553 -12.07 -27.24 8.52
N LYS A 554 -12.96 -26.26 8.30
CA LYS A 554 -12.84 -25.33 7.16
C LYS A 554 -11.53 -24.55 7.24
N SER A 555 -11.22 -23.96 8.40
CA SER A 555 -9.99 -23.16 8.58
C SER A 555 -8.75 -23.97 8.26
N HIS A 556 -8.65 -25.20 8.77
CA HIS A 556 -7.54 -26.11 8.51
C HIS A 556 -7.46 -26.51 7.03
N ASN A 557 -8.56 -26.97 6.44
CA ASN A 557 -8.59 -27.43 5.05
C ASN A 557 -8.30 -26.31 4.05
N TRP A 558 -8.78 -25.10 4.34
CA TRP A 558 -8.56 -23.92 3.50
C TRP A 558 -7.15 -23.37 3.65
N LEU A 559 -6.58 -23.43 4.85
CA LEU A 559 -5.17 -23.10 5.06
C LEU A 559 -4.27 -24.02 4.22
N GLY A 560 -4.47 -25.33 4.31
CA GLY A 560 -3.68 -26.31 3.55
C GLY A 560 -3.78 -26.15 2.03
N SER A 561 -4.86 -25.56 1.50
CA SER A 561 -4.98 -25.26 0.06
C SER A 561 -4.15 -24.04 -0.37
N VAL A 562 -3.95 -23.08 0.54
CA VAL A 562 -3.11 -21.88 0.34
C VAL A 562 -1.64 -22.20 0.63
N GLU A 563 -1.36 -22.93 1.71
CA GLU A 563 0.00 -23.28 2.15
C GLU A 563 0.74 -24.19 1.18
N LYS A 564 0.03 -25.02 0.40
CA LYS A 564 0.63 -25.77 -0.72
C LYS A 564 1.44 -24.88 -1.67
N ASN A 565 1.16 -23.58 -1.71
CA ASN A 565 1.85 -22.62 -2.53
C ASN A 565 2.74 -21.64 -1.73
N SER A 566 2.54 -21.48 -0.42
CA SER A 566 3.46 -20.80 0.53
C SER A 566 2.92 -20.82 1.98
N PRO A 567 3.69 -21.24 2.99
CA PRO A 567 3.28 -21.15 4.39
C PRO A 567 3.47 -19.73 4.91
N GLY A 568 2.41 -18.92 4.86
CA GLY A 568 2.40 -17.60 5.49
C GLY A 568 2.32 -17.75 7.01
N THR A 569 3.42 -17.49 7.72
CA THR A 569 3.56 -17.63 9.19
C THR A 569 2.38 -17.07 9.99
N LYS A 570 1.81 -15.93 9.59
CA LYS A 570 0.61 -15.34 10.23
C LYS A 570 -0.65 -16.19 10.07
N SER A 571 -0.90 -16.72 8.87
CA SER A 571 -2.08 -17.54 8.57
C SER A 571 -1.96 -18.91 9.23
N SER A 572 -0.76 -19.52 9.19
CA SER A 572 -0.46 -20.77 9.90
C SER A 572 -0.65 -20.62 11.41
N PHE A 573 -0.17 -19.51 11.99
CA PHE A 573 -0.41 -19.18 13.39
C PHE A 573 -1.91 -19.08 13.71
N LEU A 574 -2.68 -18.35 12.89
CA LEU A 574 -4.12 -18.25 13.09
C LEU A 574 -4.82 -19.60 13.00
N GLY A 575 -4.46 -20.45 12.02
CA GLY A 575 -4.98 -21.80 11.89
C GLY A 575 -4.67 -22.67 13.12
N ALA A 576 -3.45 -22.62 13.62
CA ALA A 576 -3.04 -23.35 14.82
C ALA A 576 -3.82 -22.90 16.07
N VAL A 577 -4.04 -21.58 16.22
CA VAL A 577 -4.83 -21.04 17.33
C VAL A 577 -6.31 -21.42 17.22
N VAL A 578 -6.88 -21.51 16.01
CA VAL A 578 -8.26 -22.02 15.82
C VAL A 578 -8.39 -23.45 16.33
N ASP A 579 -7.44 -24.32 15.97
CA ASP A 579 -7.46 -25.72 16.42
C ASP A 579 -7.32 -25.84 17.94
N ILE A 580 -6.41 -25.07 18.54
CA ILE A 580 -6.23 -25.03 19.99
C ILE A 580 -7.50 -24.53 20.67
N GLN A 581 -8.07 -23.42 20.22
CA GLN A 581 -9.24 -22.82 20.85
C GLN A 581 -10.48 -23.73 20.75
N PHE A 582 -10.67 -24.41 19.61
CA PHE A 582 -11.72 -25.40 19.42
C PHE A 582 -11.59 -26.59 20.38
N SER A 583 -10.36 -27.00 20.66
CA SER A 583 -10.09 -28.16 21.53
C SER A 583 -10.48 -27.94 22.99
N LEU A 584 -10.62 -26.68 23.39
CA LEU A 584 -10.95 -26.27 24.75
C LEU A 584 -12.45 -25.96 24.89
N THR A 585 -13.00 -26.22 26.07
CA THR A 585 -14.36 -25.79 26.44
C THR A 585 -14.36 -25.38 27.92
N PRO A 586 -15.14 -24.37 28.34
CA PRO A 586 -15.30 -24.07 29.75
C PRO A 586 -15.98 -25.24 30.49
N THR A 587 -15.55 -25.46 31.73
CA THR A 587 -16.27 -26.34 32.67
C THR A 587 -17.67 -25.81 32.94
N ALA A 588 -18.58 -26.66 33.43
CA ALA A 588 -19.98 -26.28 33.66
C ALA A 588 -20.14 -25.09 34.64
N ASP A 589 -19.19 -24.92 35.56
CA ASP A 589 -19.12 -23.81 36.51
C ASP A 589 -18.42 -22.55 35.95
N GLY A 590 -17.88 -22.62 34.73
CA GLY A 590 -17.17 -21.53 34.05
C GLY A 590 -15.83 -21.14 34.68
N LYS A 591 -15.32 -21.88 35.67
CA LYS A 591 -14.11 -21.50 36.42
C LYS A 591 -12.81 -21.95 35.77
N SER A 592 -12.86 -22.94 34.89
CA SER A 592 -11.68 -23.52 34.24
C SER A 592 -12.00 -23.97 32.81
N MET A 593 -10.96 -24.30 32.04
CA MET A 593 -11.09 -24.91 30.72
C MET A 593 -10.78 -26.40 30.81
N GLN A 594 -11.54 -27.23 30.10
CA GLN A 594 -11.29 -28.65 29.92
C GLN A 594 -11.01 -28.97 28.46
N ILE A 595 -10.22 -30.02 28.21
CA ILE A 595 -9.87 -30.48 26.87
C ILE A 595 -10.97 -31.43 26.39
N LEU A 596 -11.64 -31.09 25.30
CA LEU A 596 -12.71 -31.91 24.71
C LEU A 596 -12.23 -32.65 23.45
N ASN A 597 -11.37 -32.02 22.64
CA ASN A 597 -10.87 -32.61 21.37
C ASN A 597 -9.34 -32.65 21.32
N PRO A 598 -8.69 -33.67 21.92
CA PRO A 598 -7.23 -33.78 21.99
C PRO A 598 -6.52 -33.79 20.62
N GLU A 599 -7.18 -34.29 19.57
CA GLU A 599 -6.63 -34.32 18.21
C GLU A 599 -6.33 -32.91 17.68
N TYR A 600 -7.28 -31.98 17.79
CA TYR A 600 -7.12 -30.59 17.36
C TYR A 600 -6.07 -29.88 18.21
N LEU A 601 -6.04 -30.18 19.52
CA LEU A 601 -5.02 -29.64 20.41
C LEU A 601 -3.60 -30.03 19.98
N ASN A 602 -3.40 -31.31 19.71
CA ASN A 602 -2.11 -31.83 19.26
C ASN A 602 -1.72 -31.28 17.89
N ARG A 603 -2.69 -31.16 16.98
CA ARG A 603 -2.49 -30.56 15.65
C ARG A 603 -2.03 -29.10 15.76
N GLY A 604 -2.77 -28.27 16.48
CA GLY A 604 -2.42 -26.85 16.66
C GLY A 604 -1.11 -26.66 17.44
N ARG A 605 -0.83 -27.50 18.46
CA ARG A 605 0.46 -27.50 19.16
C ARG A 605 1.62 -27.80 18.21
N SER A 606 1.50 -28.87 17.42
CA SER A 606 2.56 -29.30 16.50
C SER A 606 2.84 -28.21 15.45
N GLU A 607 1.79 -27.56 14.95
CA GLU A 607 1.93 -26.45 14.01
C GLU A 607 2.66 -25.24 14.63
N LEU A 608 2.32 -24.85 15.86
CA LEU A 608 3.04 -23.77 16.56
C LEU A 608 4.51 -24.11 16.82
N GLU A 609 4.82 -25.35 17.17
CA GLU A 609 6.20 -25.81 17.37
C GLU A 609 6.98 -25.81 16.05
N ASN A 610 6.34 -26.19 14.94
CA ASN A 610 6.90 -26.09 13.60
C ASN A 610 7.17 -24.62 13.22
N LEU A 611 6.20 -23.72 13.44
CA LEU A 611 6.37 -22.28 13.18
C LEU A 611 7.47 -21.66 14.04
N PHE A 612 7.61 -22.09 15.29
CA PHE A 612 8.71 -21.66 16.16
C PHE A 612 10.06 -22.10 15.62
N SER A 613 10.18 -23.27 14.98
CA SER A 613 11.43 -23.72 14.36
C SER A 613 11.89 -22.83 13.20
N ILE A 614 10.92 -22.22 12.49
CA ILE A 614 11.16 -21.31 11.36
C ILE A 614 11.43 -19.88 11.85
N ALA A 615 10.70 -19.46 12.88
CA ALA A 615 10.72 -18.10 13.39
C ALA A 615 10.89 -18.09 14.93
N PRO A 616 12.10 -18.42 15.44
CA PRO A 616 12.33 -18.71 16.85
C PRO A 616 12.22 -17.50 17.77
N THR A 617 12.24 -16.28 17.22
CA THR A 617 12.09 -15.04 17.99
C THR A 617 10.64 -14.57 18.08
N ARG A 618 9.69 -15.29 17.46
CA ARG A 618 8.25 -14.97 17.50
C ARG A 618 7.63 -15.29 18.84
N ILE A 619 7.69 -14.30 19.71
CA ILE A 619 7.19 -14.40 21.09
C ILE A 619 5.68 -14.65 21.16
N GLU A 620 4.90 -14.32 20.12
CA GLU A 620 3.48 -14.69 20.06
C GLU A 620 3.29 -16.23 20.11
N PHE A 621 4.15 -17.00 19.46
CA PHE A 621 4.05 -18.46 19.42
C PHE A 621 4.40 -19.05 20.77
N VAL A 622 5.51 -18.56 21.34
CA VAL A 622 5.99 -18.93 22.67
C VAL A 622 4.92 -18.65 23.73
N ARG A 623 4.23 -17.51 23.66
CA ARG A 623 3.16 -17.16 24.60
C ARG A 623 2.01 -18.16 24.55
N VAL A 624 1.57 -18.57 23.36
CA VAL A 624 0.49 -19.55 23.21
C VAL A 624 0.93 -20.93 23.70
N LEU A 625 2.14 -21.37 23.34
CA LEU A 625 2.72 -22.64 23.78
C LEU A 625 2.91 -22.70 25.31
N LEU A 626 3.41 -21.62 25.91
CA LEU A 626 3.53 -21.48 27.36
C LEU A 626 2.18 -21.64 28.06
N ARG A 627 1.15 -20.94 27.56
CA ARG A 627 -0.20 -21.04 28.12
C ARG A 627 -0.80 -22.42 27.94
N LEU A 628 -0.55 -23.04 26.79
CA LEU A 628 -1.01 -24.39 26.51
C LEU A 628 -0.40 -25.42 27.45
N SER A 629 0.90 -25.31 27.76
CA SER A 629 1.56 -26.17 28.75
C SER A 629 0.95 -26.01 30.15
N GLN A 630 0.58 -24.79 30.56
CA GLN A 630 -0.14 -24.58 31.83
C GLN A 630 -1.50 -25.29 31.86
N ILE A 631 -2.31 -25.11 30.80
CA ILE A 631 -3.67 -25.70 30.73
C ILE A 631 -3.61 -27.23 30.71
N THR A 632 -2.58 -27.80 30.07
CA THR A 632 -2.43 -29.26 29.93
C THR A 632 -1.67 -29.92 31.07
N GLY A 633 -1.13 -29.14 32.02
CA GLY A 633 -0.30 -29.66 33.11
C GLY A 633 1.08 -30.16 32.68
N ASP A 634 1.53 -29.81 31.46
CA ASP A 634 2.83 -30.17 30.92
C ASP A 634 3.94 -29.30 31.54
N GLN A 635 4.48 -29.76 32.67
CA GLN A 635 5.53 -29.07 33.42
C GLN A 635 6.81 -28.88 32.60
N THR A 636 7.20 -29.88 31.80
CA THR A 636 8.41 -29.84 30.97
C THR A 636 8.28 -28.77 29.89
N GLY A 637 7.15 -28.75 29.17
CA GLY A 637 6.85 -27.71 28.19
C GLY A 637 6.76 -26.33 28.83
N TYR A 638 6.14 -26.21 30.02
CA TYR A 638 6.03 -24.95 30.73
C TYR A 638 7.41 -24.34 31.05
N ILE A 639 8.32 -25.13 31.62
CA ILE A 639 9.68 -24.69 31.95
C ILE A 639 10.42 -24.27 30.68
N LYS A 640 10.34 -25.08 29.61
CA LYS A 640 10.96 -24.78 28.31
C LYS A 640 10.49 -23.43 27.76
N TRP A 641 9.19 -23.24 27.61
CA TRP A 641 8.64 -22.04 26.98
C TRP A 641 8.77 -20.80 27.86
N LEU A 642 8.78 -20.96 29.19
CA LEU A 642 9.04 -19.86 30.12
C LEU A 642 10.47 -19.35 29.97
N GLY A 643 11.46 -20.25 29.89
CA GLY A 643 12.85 -19.88 29.65
C GLY A 643 13.01 -19.11 28.33
N VAL A 644 12.43 -19.63 27.24
CA VAL A 644 12.46 -18.94 25.93
C VAL A 644 11.80 -17.56 26.02
N ALA A 645 10.66 -17.43 26.71
CA ALA A 645 9.98 -16.14 26.84
C ALA A 645 10.81 -15.11 27.62
N GLN A 646 11.46 -15.54 28.70
CA GLN A 646 12.35 -14.73 29.52
C GLN A 646 13.63 -14.32 28.76
N ASP A 647 14.19 -15.21 27.94
CA ASP A 647 15.36 -14.91 27.11
C ASP A 647 15.03 -13.86 26.03
N LEU A 648 13.89 -14.00 25.36
CA LEU A 648 13.46 -13.09 24.29
C LEU A 648 12.98 -11.73 24.83
N ARG A 649 12.29 -11.73 25.97
CA ARG A 649 11.69 -10.54 26.61
C ARG A 649 11.86 -10.59 28.13
N PRO A 650 13.08 -10.33 28.64
CA PRO A 650 13.36 -10.32 30.08
C PRO A 650 12.70 -9.13 30.81
N ASP A 651 12.21 -8.15 30.05
CA ASP A 651 11.51 -6.97 30.55
C ASP A 651 10.02 -7.22 30.87
N ILE A 652 9.47 -8.38 30.52
CA ILE A 652 8.09 -8.76 30.81
C ILE A 652 8.05 -9.75 31.97
N ASP A 653 7.13 -9.54 32.91
CA ASP A 653 6.83 -10.54 33.95
C ASP A 653 5.91 -11.63 33.38
N TRP A 654 6.51 -12.78 33.08
CA TRP A 654 5.83 -13.97 32.55
C TRP A 654 5.16 -14.83 33.62
N SER A 655 5.38 -14.56 34.91
CA SER A 655 4.75 -15.29 36.02
C SER A 655 3.27 -14.94 36.18
N ALA A 656 2.88 -13.75 35.73
CA ALA A 656 1.54 -13.18 35.83
C ALA A 656 0.71 -13.26 34.52
N ALA A 657 1.22 -13.93 33.48
CA ALA A 657 0.52 -14.10 32.20
C ALA A 657 -0.72 -15.01 32.36
N LYS A 658 -1.79 -14.45 32.92
CA LYS A 658 -3.10 -15.10 33.05
C LYS A 658 -3.81 -15.26 31.71
#